data_AF-A0A4U3MLN8-F1
#
_entry.id   AF-A0A4U3MLN8-F1
#
_cell.length_a   1.000
_cell.length_b   1.000
_cell.length_c   1.000
_cell.angle_alpha   90.00
_cell.angle_beta   90.00
_cell.angle_gamma   90.00
#
_symmetry.space_group_name_H-M   'P 1'
#
loop_
_entity.id
_entity.type
_entity.pdbx_description
1 polymer ?
#
loop_
_entity_poly.entity_id
_entity_poly.type
_entity_poly.pdbx_seq_one_letter_code
_entity_poly.pdbx_strand_id
1 'polypeptide(L)'
;MAGSYASGGKVGIMRVGILGPLEVRSGGGEAVTIGGARLRALLVRLALDPGRLITHDELAEALWGDAPPADRANALQSLVSRLRRVLPDPAALRSEPGGYRLTLPKEDVDAHRFAALAASGRAALASGDHRRAAGLLGEAAALWRGRPLADVADAPFADAAVAGLDEAWLTATEDRLEAEPVISELRDLAARHPLRERVHALLMRALAASGRRAEALTVFEEVRHVLADELGVDPGAELREAHLAVLREEQAPRRGRPALRAPLTSFVGRDHDMAEIARRLADSRLVTLVGPGGAGKTRLASTVAAGLDRPVWLVELAPVTNPDDVPQAVLTAVGAGQTKAQEGTIARIVEVLSGGEGVLLLDNCEHLIDAAARLADELLGLCPRLTVLATSREALGIFGESLWPVPPLADEPAVRLFLDRAEAVRPGFALTEANTPVVREICRRLDGLPLAIELAAARLRSLTVDQVAARLDDRFRLLTGGSRTAMARHQTLRAVVAWSWDLLGDDERDLAERLAVFPGGFTAEAAEAVGGSLDLLAALVDRSLLQLIDGPRYRMLETIREYGLERLAERGEVDEVRRAHTRYFLDLAEQGGAQMHGHGQLSWIRILGTDHDNLLAAFHYAIERGDAATATRITAALGTFWMITGRRSESVPWLKSALDLDGEPDRNAWLITTMMYLLNSLMSQPVEDVDGLIARFGEISRQAEVDDDPLLCLITPIYHLFLDDVDGGLAAIDRAFGVASPWSRAMLLMFRGFMLENEGDPNGMLADLREAAVGFREVGDRWGLAQALTFIADAAMLFGDFDLVVKSLEEAIELTRLLNPDDDAGHQRMYLATARSRQGDVEGARHELRLMAESRRNEWSIRDAAFSRIGLGDLAREVGDLVEARFQYEQAAVAVDQSGIVSPQFRALVLTCLGHLAVAEGDLEAAASLAAEAAGLADSVRDRPVLARVGVLAAEVEGVRGNAEGAARLLGASEQLRGAPDAYNPDVFRISVQLRETLGEEAYQQAYGKGAALDRPAAIDQVLRR
;
A
#
# COMPACT_ATOMS: atom_id res chain seq x y z
N MET A 1 -48.03 -16.91 -23.38
CA MET A 1 -48.40 -16.88 -24.82
C MET A 1 -47.28 -16.18 -25.57
N ALA A 2 -46.86 -16.79 -26.67
CA ALA A 2 -45.63 -16.52 -27.40
C ALA A 2 -45.64 -15.18 -28.15
N GLY A 3 -44.43 -14.64 -28.37
CA GLY A 3 -44.19 -13.45 -29.18
C GLY A 3 -42.71 -13.10 -29.27
N SER A 4 -41.91 -14.01 -29.86
CA SER A 4 -40.55 -13.77 -30.33
C SER A 4 -40.48 -12.53 -31.22
N TYR A 5 -39.64 -11.55 -30.86
CA TYR A 5 -39.08 -10.60 -31.81
C TYR A 5 -37.57 -10.75 -31.83
N ALA A 6 -37.13 -11.37 -32.92
CA ALA A 6 -35.80 -11.45 -33.47
C ALA A 6 -34.82 -10.37 -32.97
N SER A 7 -33.72 -10.84 -32.37
CA SER A 7 -32.44 -10.15 -32.31
C SER A 7 -31.94 -9.91 -33.74
N GLY A 8 -32.31 -8.78 -34.33
CA GLY A 8 -31.65 -8.25 -35.51
C GLY A 8 -30.22 -7.89 -35.14
N GLY A 9 -29.25 -8.63 -35.67
CA GLY A 9 -27.83 -8.36 -35.48
C GLY A 9 -27.53 -6.91 -35.85
N LYS A 10 -27.09 -6.12 -34.86
CA LYS A 10 -26.45 -4.84 -35.13
C LYS A 10 -25.17 -5.16 -35.89
N VAL A 11 -25.15 -4.86 -37.19
CA VAL A 11 -23.91 -4.68 -37.94
C VAL A 11 -23.13 -3.64 -37.15
N GLY A 12 -22.08 -4.08 -36.46
CA GLY A 12 -21.34 -3.15 -35.63
C GLY A 12 -20.67 -2.11 -36.52
N ILE A 13 -20.75 -0.86 -36.11
CA ILE A 13 -20.30 0.29 -36.89
C ILE A 13 -18.82 0.54 -36.58
N MET A 14 -18.01 0.76 -37.61
CA MET A 14 -16.59 1.09 -37.50
C MET A 14 -16.40 2.40 -36.72
N ARG A 15 -15.45 2.47 -35.79
CA ARG A 15 -15.10 3.70 -35.06
C ARG A 15 -13.66 4.12 -35.32
N VAL A 16 -13.43 5.43 -35.38
CA VAL A 16 -12.09 6.02 -35.59
C VAL A 16 -11.75 6.95 -34.44
N GLY A 17 -10.62 6.67 -33.79
CA GLY A 17 -10.08 7.44 -32.70
C GLY A 17 -8.85 8.24 -33.12
N ILE A 18 -8.89 9.57 -33.01
CA ILE A 18 -7.80 10.50 -33.34
C ILE A 18 -7.41 11.43 -32.18
N LEU A 19 -8.11 11.39 -31.04
CA LEU A 19 -7.74 12.10 -29.80
C LEU A 19 -6.65 11.35 -29.00
N GLY A 20 -5.57 10.98 -29.67
CA GLY A 20 -4.49 10.13 -29.17
C GLY A 20 -3.78 9.41 -30.33
N PRO A 21 -3.07 8.31 -30.07
CA PRO A 21 -2.68 7.36 -31.13
C PRO A 21 -3.90 6.92 -31.94
N LEU A 22 -3.70 6.68 -33.25
CA LEU A 22 -4.78 6.33 -34.16
C LEU A 22 -5.33 4.95 -33.78
N GLU A 23 -6.60 4.93 -33.40
CA GLU A 23 -7.31 3.70 -33.08
C GLU A 23 -8.44 3.48 -34.09
N VAL A 24 -8.48 2.32 -34.75
CA VAL A 24 -9.63 1.94 -35.60
C VAL A 24 -10.25 0.70 -34.99
N ARG A 25 -11.54 0.74 -34.68
CA ARG A 25 -12.26 -0.42 -34.13
C ARG A 25 -13.31 -0.91 -35.11
N SER A 26 -13.39 -2.23 -35.26
CA SER A 26 -14.48 -2.87 -35.99
C SER A 26 -15.77 -2.78 -35.20
N GLY A 27 -16.87 -3.13 -35.85
CA GLY A 27 -18.18 -3.21 -35.22
C GLY A 27 -18.29 -4.12 -34.00
N GLY A 28 -17.42 -5.13 -33.91
CA GLY A 28 -17.34 -6.05 -32.77
C GLY A 28 -16.48 -5.51 -31.62
N GLY A 29 -15.85 -4.34 -31.78
CA GLY A 29 -14.95 -3.73 -30.80
C GLY A 29 -13.48 -4.13 -30.96
N GLU A 30 -13.14 -4.99 -31.93
CA GLU A 30 -11.76 -5.41 -32.20
C GLU A 30 -10.94 -4.26 -32.80
N ALA A 31 -9.72 -4.06 -32.29
CA ALA A 31 -8.79 -3.07 -32.82
C ALA A 31 -8.18 -3.55 -34.15
N VAL A 32 -8.10 -2.65 -35.13
CA VAL A 32 -7.55 -2.92 -36.46
C VAL A 32 -6.33 -2.05 -36.71
N THR A 33 -5.20 -2.71 -36.99
CA THR A 33 -3.91 -2.04 -37.20
C THR A 33 -3.81 -1.46 -38.61
N ILE A 34 -3.60 -0.14 -38.70
CA ILE A 34 -3.32 0.55 -39.97
C ILE A 34 -1.80 0.69 -40.15
N GLY A 35 -1.22 -0.23 -40.92
CA GLY A 35 0.21 -0.27 -41.20
C GLY A 35 0.68 0.85 -42.14
N GLY A 36 1.64 1.66 -41.69
CA GLY A 36 2.34 2.67 -42.50
C GLY A 36 1.86 4.11 -42.30
N ALA A 37 2.82 5.02 -42.07
CA ALA A 37 2.57 6.42 -41.71
C ALA A 37 1.65 7.16 -42.71
N ARG A 38 1.84 6.97 -44.02
CA ARG A 38 1.01 7.61 -45.06
C ARG A 38 -0.42 7.09 -45.12
N LEU A 39 -0.66 5.82 -44.75
CA LEU A 39 -2.02 5.27 -44.69
C LEU A 39 -2.76 5.79 -43.45
N ARG A 40 -2.06 5.92 -42.32
CA ARG A 40 -2.58 6.58 -41.12
C ARG A 40 -2.90 8.05 -41.38
N ALA A 41 -1.98 8.79 -41.99
CA ALA A 41 -2.19 10.20 -42.33
C ALA A 41 -3.40 10.42 -43.26
N LEU A 42 -3.58 9.54 -44.26
CA LEU A 42 -4.75 9.59 -45.15
C LEU A 42 -6.05 9.37 -44.38
N LEU A 43 -6.09 8.36 -43.51
CA LEU A 43 -7.28 8.07 -42.72
C LEU A 43 -7.59 9.20 -41.73
N VAL A 44 -6.58 9.71 -41.01
CA VAL A 44 -6.74 10.82 -40.07
C VAL A 44 -7.24 12.07 -40.79
N ARG A 45 -6.66 12.42 -41.95
CA ARG A 45 -7.09 13.60 -42.73
C ARG A 45 -8.56 13.50 -43.14
N LEU A 46 -9.01 12.32 -43.56
CA LEU A 46 -10.41 12.07 -43.90
C LEU A 46 -11.33 12.03 -42.67
N ALA A 47 -10.84 11.53 -41.54
CA ALA A 47 -11.57 11.46 -40.27
C ALA A 47 -11.73 12.82 -39.58
N LEU A 48 -10.87 13.80 -39.86
CA LEU A 48 -11.06 15.18 -39.42
C LEU A 48 -12.32 15.82 -40.04
N ASP A 49 -12.69 15.42 -41.26
CA ASP A 49 -13.87 15.92 -41.98
C ASP A 49 -14.75 14.76 -42.51
N PRO A 50 -15.34 13.91 -41.62
CA PRO A 50 -16.09 12.76 -42.06
C PRO A 50 -17.34 13.22 -42.82
N GLY A 51 -17.59 12.58 -43.96
CA GLY A 51 -18.67 12.91 -44.88
C GLY A 51 -18.35 14.04 -45.86
N ARG A 52 -17.24 14.79 -45.72
CA ARG A 52 -16.80 15.79 -46.70
C ARG A 52 -16.02 15.11 -47.83
N LEU A 53 -16.30 15.52 -49.07
CA LEU A 53 -15.45 15.16 -50.21
C LEU A 53 -14.15 15.98 -50.11
N ILE A 54 -13.03 15.30 -49.92
CA ILE A 54 -11.70 15.92 -49.95
C ILE A 54 -11.10 15.69 -51.33
N THR A 55 -10.69 16.78 -51.97
CA THR A 55 -10.19 16.75 -53.34
C THR A 55 -8.83 16.05 -53.43
N HIS A 56 -8.46 15.61 -54.64
CA HIS A 56 -7.15 15.00 -54.87
C HIS A 56 -5.99 15.94 -54.49
N ASP A 57 -6.10 17.23 -54.80
CA ASP A 57 -5.06 18.21 -54.49
C ASP A 57 -4.94 18.46 -52.98
N GLU A 58 -6.06 18.61 -52.26
CA GLU A 58 -6.06 18.75 -50.79
C GLU A 58 -5.46 17.52 -50.09
N LEU A 59 -5.76 16.31 -50.56
CA LEU A 59 -5.16 15.09 -50.02
C LEU A 59 -3.68 14.99 -50.37
N ALA A 60 -3.28 15.46 -51.56
CA ALA A 60 -1.88 15.43 -51.95
C ALA A 60 -1.04 16.40 -51.10
N GLU A 61 -1.53 17.62 -50.90
CA GLU A 61 -0.91 18.61 -50.04
C GLU A 61 -0.83 18.11 -48.59
N ALA A 62 -1.92 17.55 -48.06
CA ALA A 62 -1.96 17.00 -46.71
C ALA A 62 -1.00 15.82 -46.47
N LEU A 63 -0.70 15.01 -47.49
CA LEU A 63 0.13 13.81 -47.34
C LEU A 63 1.61 14.02 -47.68
N TRP A 64 1.92 14.96 -48.57
CA TRP A 64 3.27 15.13 -49.11
C TRP A 64 3.81 16.56 -49.03
N GLY A 65 3.00 17.56 -48.69
CA GLY A 65 3.41 18.96 -48.63
C GLY A 65 4.09 19.42 -49.91
N ASP A 66 5.27 20.01 -49.78
CA ASP A 66 6.07 20.55 -50.89
C ASP A 66 6.79 19.49 -51.75
N ALA A 67 6.74 18.20 -51.39
CA ALA A 67 7.42 17.11 -52.10
C ALA A 67 6.49 16.01 -52.64
N PRO A 68 5.51 16.34 -53.52
CA PRO A 68 4.56 15.37 -54.04
C PRO A 68 5.18 14.40 -55.07
N PRO A 69 4.66 13.16 -55.20
CA PRO A 69 5.05 12.23 -56.25
C PRO A 69 4.80 12.80 -57.65
N ALA A 70 5.61 12.38 -58.64
CA ALA A 70 5.47 12.80 -60.04
C ALA A 70 4.08 12.52 -60.65
N ASP A 71 3.42 11.45 -60.20
CA ASP A 71 2.03 11.13 -60.53
C ASP A 71 1.17 11.04 -59.26
N ARG A 72 0.61 12.19 -58.87
CA ARG A 72 -0.19 12.36 -57.64
C ARG A 72 -1.46 11.51 -57.66
N ALA A 73 -2.11 11.40 -58.82
CA ALA A 73 -3.36 10.68 -58.97
C ALA A 73 -3.17 9.18 -58.76
N ASN A 74 -2.16 8.58 -59.40
CA ASN A 74 -1.85 7.16 -59.22
C ASN A 74 -1.33 6.84 -57.80
N ALA A 75 -0.54 7.74 -57.19
CA ALA A 75 -0.08 7.57 -55.81
C ALA A 75 -1.24 7.58 -54.79
N LEU A 76 -2.20 8.50 -54.93
CA LEU A 76 -3.40 8.55 -54.09
C LEU A 76 -4.29 7.32 -54.30
N GLN A 77 -4.54 6.90 -55.54
CA GLN A 77 -5.31 5.69 -55.84
C GLN A 77 -4.68 4.44 -55.20
N SER A 78 -3.36 4.33 -55.21
CA SER A 78 -2.62 3.24 -54.56
C SER A 78 -2.76 3.26 -53.03
N LEU A 79 -2.69 4.43 -52.39
CA LEU A 79 -2.93 4.55 -50.94
C LEU A 79 -4.36 4.22 -50.57
N VAL A 80 -5.35 4.73 -51.33
CA VAL A 80 -6.77 4.45 -51.09
C VAL A 80 -7.08 2.97 -51.27
N SER A 81 -6.54 2.33 -52.32
CA SER A 81 -6.73 0.89 -52.53
C SER A 81 -6.13 0.05 -51.40
N ARG A 82 -5.00 0.46 -50.82
CA ARG A 82 -4.40 -0.23 -49.67
C ARG A 82 -5.19 0.02 -48.39
N LEU A 83 -5.64 1.25 -48.16
CA LEU A 83 -6.46 1.59 -47.00
C LEU A 83 -7.77 0.81 -46.99
N ARG A 84 -8.46 0.70 -48.14
CA ARG A 84 -9.69 -0.11 -48.28
C ARG A 84 -9.52 -1.59 -47.91
N ARG A 85 -8.33 -2.17 -48.11
CA ARG A 85 -8.09 -3.59 -47.80
C ARG A 85 -7.95 -3.85 -46.30
N VAL A 86 -7.58 -2.83 -45.53
CA VAL A 86 -7.35 -2.95 -44.09
C VAL A 86 -8.49 -2.37 -43.26
N LEU A 87 -9.36 -1.53 -43.83
CA LEU A 87 -10.51 -0.98 -43.10
C LEU A 87 -11.57 -2.07 -42.80
N PRO A 88 -12.17 -2.08 -41.59
CA PRO A 88 -13.27 -2.98 -41.25
C PRO A 88 -14.48 -2.86 -42.19
N ASP A 89 -14.77 -1.63 -42.65
CA ASP A 89 -15.77 -1.35 -43.68
C ASP A 89 -15.11 -0.64 -44.87
N PRO A 90 -14.71 -1.40 -45.91
CA PRO A 90 -14.13 -0.82 -47.12
C PRO A 90 -15.07 0.13 -47.86
N ALA A 91 -16.40 -0.02 -47.69
CA ALA A 91 -17.40 0.80 -48.36
C ALA A 91 -17.57 2.19 -47.73
N ALA A 92 -17.07 2.37 -46.50
CA ALA A 92 -17.01 3.67 -45.84
C ALA A 92 -16.11 4.64 -46.64
N LEU A 93 -15.02 4.18 -47.25
CA LEU A 93 -14.14 5.03 -48.06
C LEU A 93 -14.61 5.09 -49.52
N ARG A 94 -15.37 6.13 -49.89
CA ARG A 94 -15.93 6.31 -51.23
C ARG A 94 -15.01 7.12 -52.15
N SER A 95 -14.94 6.68 -53.41
CA SER A 95 -14.33 7.43 -54.51
C SER A 95 -15.43 8.15 -55.27
N GLU A 96 -15.32 9.46 -55.41
CA GLU A 96 -16.26 10.29 -56.17
C GLU A 96 -15.48 11.09 -57.24
N PRO A 97 -16.14 11.58 -58.31
CA PRO A 97 -15.48 12.45 -59.28
C PRO A 97 -14.86 13.67 -58.57
N GLY A 98 -13.52 13.75 -58.59
CA GLY A 98 -12.78 14.87 -57.98
C GLY A 98 -12.14 14.59 -56.62
N GLY A 99 -12.41 13.47 -55.93
CA GLY A 99 -11.78 13.20 -54.63
C GLY A 99 -12.22 11.93 -53.90
N TYR A 100 -11.96 11.89 -52.60
CA TYR A 100 -12.34 10.79 -51.71
C TYR A 100 -13.08 11.28 -50.47
N ARG A 101 -13.97 10.45 -49.94
CA ARG A 101 -14.82 10.76 -48.79
C ARG A 101 -14.87 9.56 -47.83
N LEU A 102 -14.66 9.81 -46.54
CA LEU A 102 -14.96 8.83 -45.49
C LEU A 102 -16.41 9.00 -45.05
N THR A 103 -17.27 8.04 -45.41
CA THR A 103 -18.71 8.02 -45.12
C THR A 103 -18.91 7.33 -43.78
N LEU A 104 -18.71 8.08 -42.71
CA LEU A 104 -18.90 7.63 -41.33
C LEU A 104 -19.74 8.67 -40.55
N PRO A 105 -20.66 8.26 -39.66
CA PRO A 105 -21.33 9.20 -38.76
C PRO A 105 -20.32 10.01 -37.95
N LYS A 106 -20.64 11.28 -37.70
CA LYS A 106 -19.74 12.16 -36.95
C LYS A 106 -19.50 11.62 -35.54
N GLU A 107 -20.52 11.07 -34.88
CA GLU A 107 -20.40 10.48 -33.55
C GLU A 107 -19.47 9.25 -33.44
N ASP A 108 -19.13 8.61 -34.56
CA ASP A 108 -18.22 7.46 -34.60
C ASP A 108 -16.75 7.88 -34.79
N VAL A 109 -16.49 9.18 -34.94
CA VAL A 109 -15.15 9.77 -34.81
C VAL A 109 -15.04 10.49 -33.47
N ASP A 110 -14.08 10.09 -32.63
CA ASP A 110 -13.96 10.61 -31.25
C ASP A 110 -13.82 12.13 -31.17
N ALA A 111 -13.10 12.79 -32.09
CA ALA A 111 -12.96 14.25 -32.13
C ALA A 111 -14.30 14.97 -32.39
N HIS A 112 -15.15 14.42 -33.25
CA HIS A 112 -16.48 14.98 -33.53
C HIS A 112 -17.47 14.66 -32.41
N ARG A 113 -17.37 13.48 -31.81
CA ARG A 113 -18.14 13.12 -30.61
C ARG A 113 -17.77 14.02 -29.42
N PHE A 114 -16.48 14.28 -29.23
CA PHE A 114 -15.97 15.24 -28.25
C PHE A 114 -16.58 16.63 -28.48
N ALA A 115 -16.52 17.14 -29.72
CA ALA A 115 -17.11 18.44 -30.05
C ALA A 115 -18.63 18.50 -29.76
N ALA A 116 -19.37 17.41 -30.05
CA ALA A 116 -20.80 17.32 -29.77
C ALA A 116 -21.11 17.29 -28.26
N LEU A 117 -20.34 16.53 -27.49
CA LEU A 117 -20.46 16.47 -26.03
C LEU A 117 -20.08 17.81 -25.38
N ALA A 118 -18.99 18.44 -25.83
CA ALA A 118 -18.57 19.75 -25.37
C ALA A 118 -19.62 20.84 -25.66
N ALA A 119 -20.19 20.86 -26.87
CA ALA A 119 -21.27 21.78 -27.22
C ALA A 119 -22.55 21.54 -26.37
N SER A 120 -22.90 20.28 -26.13
CA SER A 120 -24.05 19.91 -25.30
C SER A 120 -23.84 20.28 -23.83
N GLY A 121 -22.62 20.06 -23.32
CA GLY A 121 -22.21 20.45 -21.98
C GLY A 121 -22.26 21.97 -21.80
N ARG A 122 -21.75 22.73 -22.77
CA ARG A 122 -21.86 24.21 -22.76
C ARG A 122 -23.31 24.69 -22.82
N ALA A 123 -24.16 24.06 -23.61
CA ALA A 123 -25.58 24.39 -23.67
C ALA A 123 -26.28 24.11 -22.32
N ALA A 124 -25.93 23.00 -21.65
CA ALA A 124 -26.42 22.69 -20.31
C ALA A 124 -25.95 23.74 -19.29
N LEU A 125 -24.67 24.13 -19.35
CA LEU A 125 -24.10 25.19 -18.50
C LEU A 125 -24.83 26.52 -18.69
N ALA A 126 -25.05 26.95 -19.93
CA ALA A 126 -25.78 28.18 -20.24
C ALA A 126 -27.25 28.16 -19.76
N SER A 127 -27.84 26.97 -19.60
CA SER A 127 -29.19 26.79 -19.06
C SER A 127 -29.23 26.65 -17.52
N GLY A 128 -28.07 26.67 -16.85
CA GLY A 128 -27.94 26.51 -15.39
C GLY A 128 -27.98 25.06 -14.89
N ASP A 129 -28.00 24.06 -15.78
CA ASP A 129 -27.94 22.64 -15.41
C ASP A 129 -26.49 22.18 -15.26
N HIS A 130 -25.85 22.63 -14.18
CA HIS A 130 -24.44 22.37 -13.89
C HIS A 130 -24.13 20.87 -13.75
N ARG A 131 -25.04 20.07 -13.19
CA ARG A 131 -24.84 18.62 -13.02
C ARG A 131 -24.77 17.91 -14.38
N ARG A 132 -25.68 18.24 -15.29
CA ARG A 132 -25.67 17.67 -16.64
C ARG A 132 -24.46 18.16 -17.44
N ALA A 133 -24.07 19.43 -17.28
CA ALA A 133 -22.88 19.97 -17.91
C ALA A 133 -21.61 19.21 -17.47
N ALA A 134 -21.42 19.02 -16.16
CA ALA A 134 -20.28 18.29 -15.60
C ALA A 134 -20.22 16.84 -16.12
N GLY A 135 -21.36 16.13 -16.16
CA GLY A 135 -21.43 14.78 -16.70
C GLY A 135 -21.04 14.69 -18.18
N LEU A 136 -21.62 15.55 -19.04
CA LEU A 136 -21.33 15.56 -20.48
C LEU A 136 -19.87 15.95 -20.79
N LEU A 137 -19.31 16.89 -20.03
CA LEU A 137 -17.93 17.35 -20.20
C LEU A 137 -16.92 16.35 -19.63
N GLY A 138 -17.28 15.62 -18.57
CA GLY A 138 -16.53 14.46 -18.08
C GLY A 138 -16.47 13.34 -19.11
N GLU A 139 -17.59 13.01 -19.75
CA GLU A 139 -17.61 12.06 -20.88
C GLU A 139 -16.76 12.54 -22.06
N ALA A 140 -16.78 13.85 -22.36
CA ALA A 140 -15.94 14.43 -23.40
C ALA A 140 -14.45 14.27 -23.09
N ALA A 141 -14.04 14.56 -21.85
CA ALA A 141 -12.65 14.41 -21.39
C ALA A 141 -12.15 12.96 -21.49
N ALA A 142 -13.01 11.98 -21.18
CA ALA A 142 -12.67 10.56 -21.25
C ALA A 142 -12.35 10.04 -22.66
N LEU A 143 -12.69 10.79 -23.73
CA LEU A 143 -12.35 10.43 -25.10
C LEU A 143 -10.87 10.68 -25.45
N TRP A 144 -10.17 11.49 -24.65
CA TRP A 144 -8.77 11.83 -24.86
C TRP A 144 -7.84 10.73 -24.31
N ARG A 145 -6.99 10.17 -25.18
CA ARG A 145 -6.03 9.09 -24.88
C ARG A 145 -4.56 9.54 -24.93
N GLY A 146 -4.31 10.84 -25.07
CA GLY A 146 -2.97 11.43 -25.19
C GLY A 146 -2.94 12.59 -26.19
N ARG A 147 -1.75 12.91 -26.71
CA ARG A 147 -1.59 13.95 -27.75
C ARG A 147 -2.45 13.60 -28.98
N PRO A 148 -3.36 14.49 -29.43
CA PRO A 148 -4.13 14.25 -30.65
C PRO A 148 -3.23 13.96 -31.85
N LEU A 149 -3.68 13.08 -32.73
CA LEU A 149 -2.99 12.76 -33.99
C LEU A 149 -1.56 12.23 -33.78
N ALA A 150 -1.25 11.61 -32.64
CA ALA A 150 0.10 11.22 -32.25
C ALA A 150 0.86 10.41 -33.33
N ASP A 151 0.15 9.51 -34.03
CA ASP A 151 0.73 8.63 -35.05
C ASP A 151 1.03 9.31 -36.40
N VAL A 152 0.64 10.58 -36.54
CA VAL A 152 0.78 11.38 -37.77
C VAL A 152 1.27 12.80 -37.47
N ALA A 153 2.00 12.99 -36.37
CA ALA A 153 2.49 14.30 -35.94
C ALA A 153 3.34 15.02 -37.01
N ASP A 154 4.07 14.28 -37.84
CA ASP A 154 4.90 14.84 -38.92
C ASP A 154 4.11 15.19 -40.20
N ALA A 155 2.80 14.95 -40.24
CA ALA A 155 2.00 15.25 -41.42
C ALA A 155 1.77 16.78 -41.57
N PRO A 156 1.86 17.36 -42.78
CA PRO A 156 1.71 18.80 -43.02
C PRO A 156 0.47 19.47 -42.41
N PHE A 157 -0.63 18.73 -42.25
CA PHE A 157 -1.88 19.25 -41.68
C PHE A 157 -2.00 19.09 -40.16
N ALA A 158 -1.08 18.33 -39.52
CA ALA A 158 -1.24 17.89 -38.14
C ALA A 158 -1.14 19.07 -37.16
N ASP A 159 -0.17 19.98 -37.32
CA ASP A 159 0.05 21.08 -36.38
C ASP A 159 -1.19 21.97 -36.19
N ALA A 160 -1.81 22.40 -37.29
CA ALA A 160 -3.02 23.22 -37.23
C ALA A 160 -4.22 22.46 -36.63
N ALA A 161 -4.35 21.16 -36.94
CA ALA A 161 -5.42 20.34 -36.40
C ALA A 161 -5.24 20.06 -34.89
N VAL A 162 -4.02 19.77 -34.45
CA VAL A 162 -3.67 19.57 -33.04
C VAL A 162 -3.93 20.85 -32.26
N ALA A 163 -3.45 22.00 -32.73
CA ALA A 163 -3.70 23.29 -32.06
C ALA A 163 -5.20 23.59 -31.89
N GLY A 164 -6.02 23.30 -32.91
CA GLY A 164 -7.47 23.47 -32.83
C GLY A 164 -8.14 22.51 -31.83
N LEU A 165 -7.67 21.27 -31.75
CA LEU A 165 -8.18 20.28 -30.80
C LEU A 165 -7.76 20.61 -29.36
N ASP A 166 -6.51 21.01 -29.15
CA ASP A 166 -6.00 21.42 -27.84
C ASP A 166 -6.76 22.64 -27.30
N GLU A 167 -7.06 23.63 -28.16
CA GLU A 167 -7.89 24.78 -27.79
C GLU A 167 -9.32 24.38 -27.42
N ALA A 168 -9.90 23.42 -28.16
CA ALA A 168 -11.22 22.89 -27.87
C ALA A 168 -11.25 22.09 -26.54
N TRP A 169 -10.19 21.33 -26.25
CA TRP A 169 -10.02 20.65 -24.96
C TRP A 169 -9.93 21.62 -23.80
N LEU A 170 -9.13 22.67 -23.96
CA LEU A 170 -8.93 23.67 -22.93
C LEU A 170 -10.26 24.40 -22.64
N THR A 171 -11.00 24.78 -23.68
CA THR A 171 -12.33 25.39 -23.52
C THR A 171 -13.33 24.45 -22.86
N ALA A 172 -13.35 23.16 -23.21
CA ALA A 172 -14.24 22.19 -22.57
C ALA A 172 -13.87 21.94 -21.09
N THR A 173 -12.58 22.03 -20.76
CA THR A 173 -12.09 21.95 -19.39
C THR A 173 -12.49 23.17 -18.57
N GLU A 174 -12.42 24.38 -19.14
CA GLU A 174 -12.96 25.60 -18.54
C GLU A 174 -14.47 25.47 -18.29
N ASP A 175 -15.24 25.02 -19.28
CA ASP A 175 -16.69 24.82 -19.15
C ASP A 175 -17.01 23.79 -18.04
N ARG A 176 -16.17 22.75 -17.86
CA ARG A 176 -16.34 21.74 -16.80
C ARG A 176 -16.04 22.34 -15.43
N LEU A 177 -14.96 23.11 -15.30
CA LEU A 177 -14.56 23.76 -14.06
C LEU A 177 -15.46 24.95 -13.69
N GLU A 178 -16.22 25.49 -14.65
CA GLU A 178 -17.32 26.42 -14.37
C GLU A 178 -18.55 25.68 -13.82
N ALA A 179 -18.85 24.48 -14.32
CA ALA A 179 -19.95 23.64 -13.85
C ALA A 179 -19.69 23.05 -12.45
N GLU A 180 -18.47 22.56 -12.23
CA GLU A 180 -18.03 21.90 -10.99
C GLU A 180 -16.63 22.41 -10.62
N PRO A 181 -16.54 23.52 -9.88
CA PRO A 181 -15.27 24.17 -9.60
C PRO A 181 -14.35 23.35 -8.71
N VAL A 182 -13.11 23.12 -9.18
CA VAL A 182 -12.03 22.47 -8.43
C VAL A 182 -10.85 23.43 -8.35
N ILE A 183 -10.59 24.01 -7.17
CA ILE A 183 -9.61 25.09 -6.98
C ILE A 183 -8.18 24.64 -7.33
N SER A 184 -7.79 23.41 -7.00
CA SER A 184 -6.46 22.87 -7.32
C SER A 184 -6.23 22.77 -8.83
N GLU A 185 -7.22 22.26 -9.58
CA GLU A 185 -7.15 22.17 -11.04
C GLU A 185 -7.16 23.55 -11.69
N LEU A 186 -7.99 24.48 -11.20
CA LEU A 186 -8.00 25.86 -11.69
C LEU A 186 -6.66 26.58 -11.45
N ARG A 187 -5.98 26.31 -10.33
CA ARG A 187 -4.63 26.85 -10.06
C ARG A 187 -3.58 26.29 -11.01
N ASP A 188 -3.59 24.97 -11.23
CA ASP A 188 -2.67 24.34 -12.17
C ASP A 188 -2.90 24.85 -13.60
N LEU A 189 -4.17 24.98 -14.01
CA LEU A 189 -4.53 25.52 -15.32
C LEU A 189 -4.13 27.00 -15.48
N ALA A 190 -4.31 27.81 -14.44
CA ALA A 190 -3.90 29.21 -14.42
C ALA A 190 -2.37 29.36 -14.52
N ALA A 191 -1.61 28.51 -13.81
CA ALA A 191 -0.15 28.51 -13.88
C ALA A 191 0.37 28.09 -15.27
N ARG A 192 -0.28 27.11 -15.91
CA ARG A 192 0.07 26.66 -17.27
C ARG A 192 -0.36 27.63 -18.37
N HIS A 193 -1.41 28.42 -18.14
CA HIS A 193 -1.95 29.38 -19.09
C HIS A 193 -2.12 30.78 -18.46
N PRO A 194 -1.01 31.46 -18.10
CA PRO A 194 -1.04 32.70 -17.32
C PRO A 194 -1.75 33.87 -18.03
N LEU A 195 -1.83 33.85 -19.36
CA LEU A 195 -2.51 34.87 -20.17
C LEU A 195 -4.01 34.57 -20.41
N ARG A 196 -4.53 33.44 -19.92
CA ARG A 196 -5.91 33.02 -20.17
C ARG A 196 -6.84 33.53 -19.06
N GLU A 197 -7.42 34.71 -19.29
CA GLU A 197 -8.20 35.45 -18.29
C GLU A 197 -9.38 34.68 -17.70
N ARG A 198 -10.08 33.88 -18.53
CA ARG A 198 -11.25 33.09 -18.11
C ARG A 198 -10.93 32.12 -16.97
N VAL A 199 -9.80 31.41 -17.05
CA VAL A 199 -9.34 30.50 -16.00
C VAL A 199 -9.13 31.24 -14.68
N HIS A 200 -8.52 32.42 -14.73
CA HIS A 200 -8.28 33.26 -13.56
C HIS A 200 -9.59 33.79 -12.99
N ALA A 201 -10.54 34.19 -13.83
CA ALA A 201 -11.88 34.61 -13.41
C ALA A 201 -12.65 33.47 -12.71
N LEU A 202 -12.59 32.24 -13.25
CA LEU A 202 -13.16 31.04 -12.62
C LEU A 202 -12.50 30.73 -11.28
N LEU A 203 -11.16 30.81 -11.20
CA LEU A 203 -10.40 30.65 -9.96
C LEU A 203 -10.81 31.69 -8.92
N MET A 204 -10.92 32.96 -9.30
CA MET A 204 -11.39 34.04 -8.42
C MET A 204 -12.79 33.77 -7.89
N ARG A 205 -13.73 33.36 -8.75
CA ARG A 205 -15.11 33.03 -8.36
C ARG A 205 -15.15 31.83 -7.42
N ALA A 206 -14.37 30.78 -7.68
CA ALA A 206 -14.27 29.60 -6.83
C ALA A 206 -13.62 29.90 -5.45
N LEU A 207 -12.58 30.74 -5.43
CA LEU A 207 -11.95 31.22 -4.19
C LEU A 207 -12.91 32.10 -3.39
N ALA A 208 -13.66 32.99 -4.05
CA ALA A 208 -14.65 33.83 -3.39
C ALA A 208 -15.81 33.00 -2.81
N ALA A 209 -16.33 32.03 -3.57
CA ALA A 209 -17.39 31.12 -3.15
C ALA A 209 -16.96 30.24 -1.96
N SER A 210 -15.68 29.86 -1.89
CA SER A 210 -15.10 29.13 -0.75
C SER A 210 -14.69 30.03 0.43
N GLY A 211 -15.06 31.32 0.41
CA GLY A 211 -14.78 32.28 1.49
C GLY A 211 -13.36 32.86 1.49
N ARG A 212 -12.51 32.47 0.54
CA ARG A 212 -11.10 32.88 0.39
C ARG A 212 -10.97 34.17 -0.44
N ARG A 213 -11.74 35.20 -0.07
CA ARG A 213 -11.84 36.45 -0.84
C ARG A 213 -10.52 37.20 -0.99
N ALA A 214 -9.69 37.23 0.06
CA ALA A 214 -8.37 37.87 0.00
C ALA A 214 -7.48 37.23 -1.07
N GLU A 215 -7.48 35.89 -1.16
CA GLU A 215 -6.75 35.16 -2.20
C GLU A 215 -7.35 35.40 -3.59
N ALA A 216 -8.67 35.55 -3.72
CA ALA A 216 -9.29 35.93 -4.99
C ALA A 216 -8.84 37.32 -5.47
N LEU A 217 -8.68 38.29 -4.56
CA LEU A 217 -8.14 39.61 -4.89
C LEU A 217 -6.66 39.56 -5.23
N THR A 218 -5.88 38.72 -4.55
CA THR A 218 -4.46 38.47 -4.90
C THR A 218 -4.34 37.92 -6.32
N VAL A 219 -5.17 36.94 -6.71
CA VAL A 219 -5.18 36.39 -8.08
C VAL A 219 -5.47 37.47 -9.13
N PHE A 220 -6.39 38.41 -8.85
CA PHE A 220 -6.66 39.54 -9.74
C PHE A 220 -5.43 40.43 -9.93
N GLU A 221 -4.75 40.76 -8.83
CA GLU A 221 -3.56 41.60 -8.87
C GLU A 221 -2.41 40.91 -9.61
N GLU A 222 -2.19 39.63 -9.37
CA GLU A 222 -1.17 38.82 -10.05
C GLU A 222 -1.40 38.77 -11.55
N VAL A 223 -2.60 38.41 -12.01
CA VAL A 223 -2.88 38.31 -13.44
C VAL A 223 -2.90 39.69 -14.11
N ARG A 224 -3.31 40.75 -13.39
CA ARG A 224 -3.23 42.14 -13.87
C ARG A 224 -1.79 42.54 -14.13
N HIS A 225 -0.86 42.19 -13.24
CA HIS A 225 0.56 42.43 -13.45
C HIS A 225 1.09 41.65 -14.65
N VAL A 226 0.76 40.37 -14.78
CA VAL A 226 1.19 39.54 -15.92
C VAL A 226 0.67 40.08 -17.25
N LEU A 227 -0.60 40.47 -17.35
CA LEU A 227 -1.17 41.05 -18.57
C LEU A 227 -0.55 42.40 -18.93
N ALA A 228 -0.25 43.23 -17.93
CA ALA A 228 0.42 44.51 -18.13
C ALA A 228 1.86 44.32 -18.58
N ASP A 229 2.59 43.37 -18.00
CA ASP A 229 4.02 43.16 -18.27
C ASP A 229 4.26 42.43 -19.61
N GLU A 230 3.47 41.39 -19.92
CA GLU A 230 3.66 40.55 -21.12
C GLU A 230 2.93 41.10 -22.37
N LEU A 231 1.75 41.70 -22.20
CA LEU A 231 0.90 42.13 -23.31
C LEU A 231 0.68 43.65 -23.35
N GLY A 232 0.99 44.38 -22.27
CA GLY A 232 0.76 45.83 -22.19
C GLY A 232 -0.72 46.22 -22.16
N VAL A 233 -1.60 45.31 -21.73
CA VAL A 233 -3.06 45.50 -21.73
C VAL A 233 -3.65 45.43 -20.33
N ASP A 234 -4.76 46.15 -20.13
CA ASP A 234 -5.56 46.04 -18.91
C ASP A 234 -6.42 44.75 -18.90
N PRO A 235 -6.82 44.22 -17.73
CA PRO A 235 -7.73 43.10 -17.62
C PRO A 235 -9.02 43.25 -18.44
N GLY A 236 -9.43 42.19 -19.12
CA GLY A 236 -10.66 42.04 -19.87
C GLY A 236 -11.93 42.11 -19.01
N ALA A 237 -13.10 42.08 -19.67
CA ALA A 237 -14.39 42.28 -19.03
C ALA A 237 -14.74 41.16 -18.03
N GLU A 238 -14.49 39.90 -18.40
CA GLU A 238 -14.83 38.73 -17.60
C GLU A 238 -14.08 38.69 -16.25
N LEU A 239 -12.79 39.02 -16.29
CA LEU A 239 -11.93 39.09 -15.12
C LEU A 239 -12.27 40.31 -14.22
N ARG A 240 -12.60 41.45 -14.83
CA ARG A 240 -13.10 42.63 -14.08
C ARG A 240 -14.46 42.39 -13.44
N GLU A 241 -15.35 41.65 -14.09
CA GLU A 241 -16.64 41.27 -13.51
C GLU A 241 -16.47 40.33 -12.32
N ALA A 242 -15.56 39.36 -12.40
CA ALA A 242 -15.21 38.52 -11.26
C ALA A 242 -14.67 39.35 -10.09
N HIS A 243 -13.78 40.32 -10.36
CA HIS A 243 -13.26 41.24 -9.34
C HIS A 243 -14.37 42.10 -8.72
N LEU A 244 -15.26 42.69 -9.53
CA LEU A 244 -16.37 43.50 -9.03
C LEU A 244 -17.39 42.68 -8.24
N ALA A 245 -17.62 41.41 -8.61
CA ALA A 245 -18.49 40.51 -7.85
C ALA A 245 -17.90 40.24 -6.45
N VAL A 246 -16.58 40.00 -6.37
CA VAL A 246 -15.86 39.82 -5.11
C VAL A 246 -15.97 41.09 -4.23
N LEU A 247 -15.85 42.28 -4.82
CA LEU A 247 -15.94 43.57 -4.11
C LEU A 247 -17.37 43.99 -3.74
N ARG A 248 -18.40 43.68 -4.54
CA ARG A 248 -19.80 44.08 -4.25
C ARG A 248 -20.38 43.31 -3.06
N GLU A 249 -19.94 42.08 -2.82
CA GLU A 249 -20.27 41.34 -1.60
C GLU A 249 -19.74 42.02 -0.32
N GLU A 250 -18.75 42.91 -0.44
CA GLU A 250 -18.20 43.73 0.65
C GLU A 250 -19.12 44.89 1.05
N GLN A 251 -19.99 45.36 0.13
CA GLN A 251 -20.75 46.61 0.26
C GLN A 251 -22.25 46.47 0.49
N ALA A 252 -22.82 45.25 0.47
CA ALA A 252 -24.21 45.06 0.85
C ALA A 252 -24.37 45.17 2.39
N PRO A 253 -25.18 46.10 2.93
CA PRO A 253 -25.47 46.12 4.36
C PRO A 253 -26.32 44.89 4.72
N ARG A 254 -25.66 43.82 5.16
CA ARG A 254 -26.30 42.57 5.58
C ARG A 254 -27.00 42.78 6.93
N ARG A 255 -28.32 42.96 6.88
CA ARG A 255 -29.20 42.77 8.04
C ARG A 255 -29.15 41.28 8.46
N GLY A 256 -28.60 40.98 9.64
CA GLY A 256 -28.87 39.73 10.35
C GLY A 256 -27.76 38.66 10.48
N ARG A 257 -26.47 39.01 10.55
CA ARG A 257 -25.41 38.05 10.97
C ARG A 257 -24.69 38.54 12.24
N PRO A 258 -24.84 37.90 13.41
CA PRO A 258 -23.81 37.95 14.44
C PRO A 258 -22.55 37.23 13.94
N ALA A 259 -21.39 37.81 14.21
CA ALA A 259 -20.12 37.48 13.59
C ALA A 259 -19.52 36.14 14.07
N LEU A 260 -19.68 35.06 13.28
CA LEU A 260 -18.73 33.94 13.33
C LEU A 260 -17.37 34.48 12.87
N ARG A 261 -16.35 34.41 13.74
CA ARG A 261 -14.99 34.88 13.40
C ARG A 261 -14.44 34.04 12.24
N ALA A 262 -13.84 34.70 11.24
CA ALA A 262 -13.14 34.00 10.17
C ALA A 262 -11.96 33.19 10.75
N PRO A 263 -11.81 31.90 10.38
CA PRO A 263 -10.71 31.08 10.88
C PRO A 263 -9.37 31.62 10.37
N LEU A 264 -8.40 31.80 11.30
CA LEU A 264 -7.06 32.31 10.99
C LEU A 264 -6.08 31.23 10.53
N THR A 265 -6.49 29.96 10.56
CA THR A 265 -5.67 28.82 10.14
C THR A 265 -6.50 27.83 9.34
N SER A 266 -5.87 27.04 8.46
CA SER A 266 -6.56 26.02 7.65
C SER A 266 -7.29 25.00 8.53
N PHE A 267 -8.45 24.53 8.05
CA PHE A 267 -9.27 23.47 8.65
C PHE A 267 -9.08 22.20 7.80
N VAL A 268 -8.64 21.11 8.42
CA VAL A 268 -8.04 19.98 7.71
C VAL A 268 -8.84 18.70 7.94
N GLY A 269 -9.26 18.05 6.84
CA GLY A 269 -9.66 16.63 6.79
C GLY A 269 -10.98 16.30 7.47
N ARG A 270 -11.98 17.17 7.33
CA ARG A 270 -13.29 17.06 7.98
C ARG A 270 -14.46 17.18 6.99
N ASP A 271 -14.21 17.00 5.70
CA ASP A 271 -15.21 17.21 4.65
C ASP A 271 -16.40 16.26 4.77
N HIS A 272 -16.15 15.01 5.14
CA HIS A 272 -17.19 14.03 5.43
C HIS A 272 -18.03 14.44 6.65
N ASP A 273 -17.39 14.76 7.77
CA ASP A 273 -18.07 15.18 9.01
C ASP A 273 -18.94 16.42 8.75
N MET A 274 -18.45 17.39 7.97
CA MET A 274 -19.22 18.58 7.61
C MET A 274 -20.46 18.24 6.77
N ALA A 275 -20.33 17.37 5.77
CA ALA A 275 -21.45 16.94 4.93
C ALA A 275 -22.51 16.16 5.72
N GLU A 276 -22.08 15.34 6.68
CA GLU A 276 -22.96 14.54 7.53
C GLU A 276 -23.72 15.41 8.54
N ILE A 277 -23.04 16.34 9.20
CA ILE A 277 -23.68 17.29 10.12
C ILE A 277 -24.69 18.15 9.35
N ALA A 278 -24.35 18.62 8.14
CA ALA A 278 -25.26 19.38 7.30
C ALA A 278 -26.53 18.58 6.95
N ARG A 279 -26.38 17.29 6.61
CA ARG A 279 -27.53 16.40 6.35
C ARG A 279 -28.40 16.21 7.59
N ARG A 280 -27.78 15.93 8.73
CA ARG A 280 -28.50 15.75 10.01
C ARG A 280 -29.23 17.03 10.44
N LEU A 281 -28.67 18.20 10.18
CA LEU A 281 -29.34 19.49 10.42
C LEU A 281 -30.52 19.74 9.48
N ALA A 282 -30.60 19.04 8.34
CA ALA A 282 -31.78 19.06 7.46
C ALA A 282 -32.88 18.10 7.93
N ASP A 283 -32.49 16.95 8.49
CA ASP A 283 -33.42 15.89 8.89
C ASP A 283 -33.87 15.97 10.37
N SER A 284 -33.09 16.65 11.22
CA SER A 284 -33.31 16.76 12.67
C SER A 284 -33.28 18.21 13.14
N ARG A 285 -34.09 18.53 14.15
CA ARG A 285 -34.16 19.89 14.73
C ARG A 285 -33.16 20.13 15.86
N LEU A 286 -32.54 19.08 16.39
CA LEU A 286 -31.48 19.14 17.39
C LEU A 286 -30.36 18.20 16.97
N VAL A 287 -29.17 18.75 16.74
CA VAL A 287 -27.95 17.98 16.47
C VAL A 287 -26.90 18.33 17.51
N THR A 288 -26.30 17.32 18.14
CA THR A 288 -25.25 17.52 19.14
C THR A 288 -23.97 16.86 18.67
N LEU A 289 -22.91 17.66 18.54
CA LEU A 289 -21.56 17.18 18.28
C LEU A 289 -20.93 16.73 19.60
N VAL A 290 -20.71 15.42 19.74
CA VAL A 290 -20.13 14.79 20.93
C VAL A 290 -18.71 14.31 20.63
N GLY A 291 -17.86 14.23 21.65
CA GLY A 291 -16.50 13.72 21.47
C GLY A 291 -15.49 14.33 22.44
N PRO A 292 -14.23 13.88 22.38
CA PRO A 292 -13.23 14.22 23.37
C PRO A 292 -12.80 15.69 23.29
N GLY A 293 -12.23 16.18 24.38
CA GLY A 293 -11.65 17.52 24.42
C GLY A 293 -10.49 17.65 23.44
N GLY A 294 -10.43 18.76 22.70
CA GLY A 294 -9.38 18.97 21.69
C GLY A 294 -9.62 18.30 20.32
N ALA A 295 -10.69 17.52 20.15
CA ALA A 295 -11.09 16.91 18.86
C ALA A 295 -11.52 17.92 17.78
N GLY A 296 -11.79 19.17 18.19
CA GLY A 296 -12.15 20.26 17.28
C GLY A 296 -13.66 20.49 17.11
N LYS A 297 -14.51 19.97 18.00
CA LYS A 297 -15.99 20.11 17.94
C LYS A 297 -16.47 21.55 17.71
N THR A 298 -16.00 22.51 18.52
CA THR A 298 -16.31 23.94 18.38
C THR A 298 -15.93 24.49 17.01
N ARG A 299 -14.75 24.09 16.50
CA ARG A 299 -14.26 24.53 15.20
C ARG A 299 -15.08 23.92 14.06
N LEU A 300 -15.39 22.62 14.16
CA LEU A 300 -16.25 21.91 13.21
C LEU A 300 -17.66 22.51 13.18
N ALA A 301 -18.29 22.71 14.35
CA ALA A 301 -19.62 23.31 14.44
C ALA A 301 -19.66 24.73 13.88
N SER A 302 -18.65 25.56 14.19
CA SER A 302 -18.54 26.92 13.66
C SER A 302 -18.32 26.93 12.14
N THR A 303 -17.51 26.01 11.62
CA THR A 303 -17.26 25.87 10.17
C THR A 303 -18.51 25.40 9.43
N VAL A 304 -19.22 24.40 9.95
CA VAL A 304 -20.52 23.96 9.38
C VAL A 304 -21.51 25.11 9.42
N ALA A 305 -21.66 25.78 10.57
CA ALA A 305 -22.61 26.87 10.73
C ALA A 305 -22.29 28.08 9.82
N ALA A 306 -21.02 28.36 9.56
CA ALA A 306 -20.62 29.41 8.61
C ALA A 306 -21.00 29.09 7.14
N GLY A 307 -21.16 27.80 6.80
CA GLY A 307 -21.58 27.33 5.48
C GLY A 307 -23.09 27.19 5.30
N LEU A 308 -23.91 27.50 6.31
CA LEU A 308 -25.37 27.44 6.20
C LEU A 308 -25.95 28.71 5.56
N ASP A 309 -26.91 28.53 4.65
CA ASP A 309 -27.69 29.62 4.04
C ASP A 309 -28.82 30.16 4.95
N ARG A 310 -28.75 29.87 6.26
CA ARG A 310 -29.71 30.29 7.29
C ARG A 310 -29.03 31.25 8.29
N PRO A 311 -29.77 32.20 8.90
CA PRO A 311 -29.29 32.95 10.06
C PRO A 311 -28.76 32.01 11.15
N VAL A 312 -27.54 32.25 11.61
CA VAL A 312 -26.91 31.52 12.70
C VAL A 312 -26.65 32.47 13.86
N TRP A 313 -27.03 32.04 15.06
CA TRP A 313 -26.69 32.72 16.31
C TRP A 313 -25.75 31.83 17.13
N LEU A 314 -24.49 32.25 17.29
CA LEU A 314 -23.52 31.57 18.15
C LEU A 314 -23.68 32.04 19.60
N VAL A 315 -23.87 31.09 20.49
CA VAL A 315 -23.92 31.29 21.94
C VAL A 315 -22.72 30.55 22.53
N GLU A 316 -21.69 31.30 22.91
CA GLU A 316 -20.54 30.76 23.63
C GLU A 316 -20.92 30.59 25.10
N LEU A 317 -21.10 29.34 25.57
CA LEU A 317 -21.43 29.08 26.98
C LEU A 317 -20.18 28.97 27.86
N ALA A 318 -18.98 28.80 27.28
CA ALA A 318 -17.72 28.72 28.03
C ALA A 318 -17.47 29.80 29.11
N PRO A 319 -17.86 31.08 28.95
CA PRO A 319 -17.71 32.09 30.00
C PRO A 319 -18.86 32.12 31.04
N VAL A 320 -19.91 31.32 30.86
CA VAL A 320 -21.08 31.28 31.74
C VAL A 320 -20.82 30.29 32.87
N THR A 321 -20.97 30.73 34.11
CA THR A 321 -20.69 29.89 35.30
C THR A 321 -21.95 29.55 36.09
N ASN A 322 -23.00 30.35 35.98
CA ASN A 322 -24.28 30.13 36.65
C ASN A 322 -25.34 29.63 35.64
N PRO A 323 -25.97 28.46 35.89
CA PRO A 323 -27.04 27.91 35.05
C PRO A 323 -28.20 28.87 34.74
N ASP A 324 -28.54 29.77 35.66
CA ASP A 324 -29.66 30.72 35.48
C ASP A 324 -29.36 31.82 34.44
N ASP A 325 -28.09 32.00 34.05
CA ASP A 325 -27.66 33.03 33.10
C ASP A 325 -27.71 32.56 31.64
N VAL A 326 -27.95 31.27 31.38
CA VAL A 326 -28.00 30.70 30.03
C VAL A 326 -29.05 31.39 29.13
N PRO A 327 -30.29 31.65 29.57
CA PRO A 327 -31.26 32.41 28.75
C PRO A 327 -30.80 33.83 28.42
N GLN A 328 -30.06 34.49 29.32
CA GLN A 328 -29.52 35.83 29.06
C GLN A 328 -28.38 35.81 28.05
N ALA A 329 -27.53 34.76 28.07
CA ALA A 329 -26.49 34.55 27.07
C ALA A 329 -27.10 34.37 25.67
N VAL A 330 -28.18 33.57 25.55
CA VAL A 330 -28.93 33.39 24.30
C VAL A 330 -29.57 34.71 23.84
N LEU A 331 -30.24 35.44 24.74
CA LEU A 331 -30.89 36.73 24.42
C LEU A 331 -29.87 37.77 23.89
N THR A 332 -28.66 37.76 24.45
CA THR A 332 -27.55 38.62 24.03
C THR A 332 -27.06 38.25 22.64
N ALA A 333 -26.87 36.95 22.36
CA ALA A 333 -26.41 36.44 21.07
C ALA A 333 -27.41 36.72 19.92
N VAL A 334 -28.72 36.69 20.20
CA VAL A 334 -29.76 37.00 19.19
C VAL A 334 -29.97 38.50 18.96
N GLY A 335 -29.28 39.37 19.71
CA GLY A 335 -29.22 40.82 19.43
C GLY A 335 -30.39 41.66 19.95
N ALA A 336 -31.20 41.14 20.90
CA ALA A 336 -32.42 41.80 21.37
C ALA A 336 -32.22 42.77 22.57
N GLY A 337 -31.01 43.28 22.77
CA GLY A 337 -30.55 43.79 24.07
C GLY A 337 -31.02 45.16 24.56
N GLN A 338 -31.87 45.93 23.84
CA GLN A 338 -32.17 47.33 24.26
C GLN A 338 -33.63 47.82 24.13
N THR A 339 -34.60 47.06 24.63
CA THR A 339 -35.98 47.57 24.84
C THR A 339 -36.43 47.41 26.29
N LYS A 340 -37.06 48.47 26.84
CA LYS A 340 -37.51 48.53 28.24
C LYS A 340 -38.67 47.56 28.50
N ALA A 341 -38.55 46.89 29.66
CA ALA A 341 -39.38 45.85 30.27
C ALA A 341 -40.91 45.96 30.14
N GLN A 342 -41.52 44.82 29.76
CA GLN A 342 -42.73 44.27 30.41
C GLN A 342 -42.96 42.75 30.17
N GLU A 343 -42.17 42.07 29.31
CA GLU A 343 -42.28 40.62 29.03
C GLU A 343 -41.00 39.83 29.42
N GLY A 344 -41.16 38.54 29.76
CA GLY A 344 -40.08 37.65 30.24
C GLY A 344 -38.99 37.31 29.21
N THR A 345 -37.77 36.97 29.67
CA THR A 345 -36.59 36.71 28.83
C THR A 345 -36.84 35.69 27.71
N ILE A 346 -37.50 34.57 28.01
CA ILE A 346 -37.81 33.51 27.03
C ILE A 346 -38.78 34.01 25.96
N ALA A 347 -39.82 34.76 26.34
CA ALA A 347 -40.79 35.31 25.38
C ALA A 347 -40.12 36.22 24.33
N ARG A 348 -39.10 36.99 24.75
CA ARG A 348 -38.30 37.84 23.85
C ARG A 348 -37.38 37.04 22.92
N ILE A 349 -36.78 35.96 23.41
CA ILE A 349 -35.99 35.04 22.57
C ILE A 349 -36.92 34.43 21.51
N VAL A 350 -38.11 33.96 21.92
CA VAL A 350 -39.12 33.40 21.02
C VAL A 350 -39.60 34.41 19.99
N GLU A 351 -39.85 35.67 20.37
CA GLU A 351 -40.24 36.74 19.44
C GLU A 351 -39.21 36.91 18.32
N VAL A 352 -37.92 36.91 18.66
CA VAL A 352 -36.82 37.05 17.69
C VAL A 352 -36.66 35.81 16.82
N LEU A 353 -36.76 34.61 17.41
CA LEU A 353 -36.55 33.34 16.71
C LEU A 353 -37.79 32.88 15.89
N SER A 354 -38.98 33.36 16.21
CA SER A 354 -40.23 33.04 15.49
C SER A 354 -40.31 33.69 14.10
N GLY A 355 -39.54 34.77 13.89
CA GLY A 355 -39.55 35.59 12.67
C GLY A 355 -38.97 34.94 11.41
N GLY A 356 -38.32 33.77 11.48
CA GLY A 356 -37.70 33.12 10.32
C GLY A 356 -37.17 31.70 10.58
N GLU A 357 -36.59 31.07 9.56
CA GLU A 357 -35.83 29.82 9.70
C GLU A 357 -34.41 30.15 10.14
N GLY A 358 -33.95 29.65 11.29
CA GLY A 358 -32.59 29.95 11.77
C GLY A 358 -32.00 28.86 12.66
N VAL A 359 -30.70 28.95 12.92
CA VAL A 359 -29.91 27.96 13.64
C VAL A 359 -29.31 28.59 14.88
N LEU A 360 -29.58 28.01 16.05
CA LEU A 360 -28.94 28.38 17.30
C LEU A 360 -27.77 27.43 17.55
N LEU A 361 -26.54 27.96 17.53
CA LEU A 361 -25.33 27.21 17.86
C LEU A 361 -24.98 27.39 19.34
N LEU A 362 -25.18 26.37 20.15
CA LEU A 362 -24.80 26.33 21.57
C LEU A 362 -23.42 25.68 21.72
N ASP A 363 -22.39 26.47 22.00
CA ASP A 363 -21.02 25.96 22.12
C ASP A 363 -20.62 25.71 23.58
N ASN A 364 -19.97 24.57 23.83
CA ASN A 364 -19.42 24.14 25.11
C ASN A 364 -20.49 23.86 26.19
N CYS A 365 -21.53 23.09 25.86
CA CYS A 365 -22.68 22.83 26.75
C CYS A 365 -22.35 21.97 27.97
N GLU A 366 -21.22 21.27 27.98
CA GLU A 366 -20.97 20.18 28.93
C GLU A 366 -20.89 20.58 30.41
N HIS A 367 -20.66 21.86 30.71
CA HIS A 367 -20.59 22.38 32.10
C HIS A 367 -21.93 22.95 32.59
N LEU A 368 -22.92 23.08 31.71
CA LEU A 368 -24.26 23.61 31.99
C LEU A 368 -25.34 22.75 31.33
N ILE A 369 -25.08 21.45 31.20
CA ILE A 369 -25.83 20.58 30.28
C ILE A 369 -27.32 20.54 30.60
N ASP A 370 -27.70 20.43 31.87
CA ASP A 370 -29.11 20.45 32.31
C ASP A 370 -29.83 21.76 31.96
N ALA A 371 -29.13 22.90 32.08
CA ALA A 371 -29.71 24.21 31.80
C ALA A 371 -29.79 24.49 30.30
N ALA A 372 -28.75 24.10 29.54
CA ALA A 372 -28.75 24.14 28.09
C ALA A 372 -29.85 23.23 27.52
N ALA A 373 -30.02 22.03 28.10
CA ALA A 373 -31.02 21.06 27.65
C ALA A 373 -32.45 21.56 27.89
N ARG A 374 -32.76 22.05 29.10
CA ARG A 374 -34.07 22.65 29.41
C ARG A 374 -34.43 23.80 28.49
N LEU A 375 -33.48 24.71 28.24
CA LEU A 375 -33.72 25.85 27.36
C LEU A 375 -33.87 25.44 25.89
N ALA A 376 -33.06 24.49 25.41
CA ALA A 376 -33.18 23.99 24.04
C ALA A 376 -34.51 23.28 23.80
N ASP A 377 -34.97 22.45 24.74
CA ASP A 377 -36.28 21.78 24.68
C ASP A 377 -37.43 22.80 24.62
N GLU A 378 -37.41 23.79 25.52
CA GLU A 378 -38.44 24.85 25.56
C GLU A 378 -38.47 25.68 24.26
N LEU A 379 -37.30 26.08 23.73
CA LEU A 379 -37.22 26.84 22.47
C LEU A 379 -37.63 26.02 21.25
N LEU A 380 -37.27 24.73 21.19
CA LEU A 380 -37.68 23.83 20.11
C LEU A 380 -39.19 23.57 20.12
N GLY A 381 -39.81 23.54 21.30
CA GLY A 381 -41.27 23.44 21.45
C GLY A 381 -42.01 24.71 20.99
N LEU A 382 -41.47 25.89 21.31
CA LEU A 382 -42.11 27.18 21.03
C LEU A 382 -41.82 27.75 19.63
N CYS A 383 -40.70 27.36 19.00
CA CYS A 383 -40.27 27.88 17.69
C CYS A 383 -40.16 26.77 16.63
N PRO A 384 -41.25 26.44 15.88
CA PRO A 384 -41.28 25.28 14.97
C PRO A 384 -40.22 25.27 13.86
N ARG A 385 -39.70 26.45 13.48
CA ARG A 385 -38.70 26.64 12.41
C ARG A 385 -37.27 26.80 12.92
N LEU A 386 -37.05 26.64 14.23
CA LEU A 386 -35.74 26.67 14.86
C LEU A 386 -35.06 25.30 14.75
N THR A 387 -33.77 25.33 14.42
CA THR A 387 -32.84 24.20 14.53
C THR A 387 -31.77 24.56 15.57
N VAL A 388 -31.37 23.60 16.41
CA VAL A 388 -30.29 23.76 17.40
C VAL A 388 -29.12 22.86 17.00
N LEU A 389 -27.92 23.44 16.94
CA LEU A 389 -26.64 22.73 16.85
C LEU A 389 -25.91 22.93 18.17
N ALA A 390 -25.56 21.86 18.88
CA ALA A 390 -24.83 21.95 20.15
C ALA A 390 -23.45 21.29 20.03
N THR A 391 -22.47 21.83 20.76
CA THR A 391 -21.21 21.12 21.05
C THR A 391 -21.16 20.76 22.53
N SER A 392 -20.86 19.50 22.81
CA SER A 392 -20.78 18.97 24.17
C SER A 392 -19.85 17.77 24.20
N ARG A 393 -19.47 17.30 25.38
CA ARG A 393 -18.75 16.03 25.55
C ARG A 393 -19.70 14.83 25.62
N GLU A 394 -20.92 15.08 26.06
CA GLU A 394 -21.99 14.11 26.24
C GLU A 394 -23.31 14.65 25.67
N ALA A 395 -24.28 13.78 25.44
CA ALA A 395 -25.59 14.13 24.88
C ALA A 395 -26.38 15.06 25.82
N LEU A 396 -27.21 15.96 25.26
CA LEU A 396 -28.11 16.81 26.06
C LEU A 396 -29.29 16.03 26.64
N GLY A 397 -29.62 14.86 26.09
CA GLY A 397 -30.67 13.97 26.61
C GLY A 397 -32.09 14.42 26.27
N ILE A 398 -32.27 15.19 25.17
CA ILE A 398 -33.58 15.69 24.72
C ILE A 398 -34.19 14.70 23.73
N PHE A 399 -35.51 14.50 23.79
CA PHE A 399 -36.22 13.67 22.82
C PHE A 399 -36.12 14.23 21.39
N GLY A 400 -35.64 13.42 20.45
CA GLY A 400 -35.40 13.84 19.06
C GLY A 400 -34.01 14.43 18.81
N GLU A 401 -33.08 14.32 19.77
CA GLU A 401 -31.66 14.64 19.62
C GLU A 401 -30.96 13.68 18.64
N SER A 402 -30.29 14.23 17.62
CA SER A 402 -29.39 13.48 16.73
C SER A 402 -27.94 13.70 17.13
N LEU A 403 -27.26 12.65 17.58
CA LEU A 403 -25.85 12.71 17.95
C LEU A 403 -24.92 12.54 16.75
N TRP A 404 -23.85 13.32 16.72
CA TRP A 404 -22.72 13.15 15.80
C TRP A 404 -21.40 13.04 16.58
N PRO A 405 -20.81 11.83 16.68
CA PRO A 405 -19.49 11.64 17.26
C PRO A 405 -18.42 12.29 16.38
N VAL A 406 -17.59 13.15 16.97
CA VAL A 406 -16.45 13.79 16.32
C VAL A 406 -15.19 13.01 16.70
N PRO A 407 -14.70 12.08 15.86
CA PRO A 407 -13.49 11.32 16.16
C PRO A 407 -12.25 12.23 16.07
N PRO A 408 -11.07 11.83 16.56
CA PRO A 408 -9.81 12.48 16.21
C PRO A 408 -9.51 12.42 14.69
N LEU A 409 -8.50 13.14 14.22
CA LEU A 409 -8.09 13.10 12.81
C LEU A 409 -7.45 11.76 12.46
N ALA A 410 -7.78 11.22 11.29
CA ALA A 410 -7.06 10.09 10.69
C ALA A 410 -5.62 10.48 10.33
N ASP A 411 -4.77 9.48 10.05
CA ASP A 411 -3.32 9.66 9.86
C ASP A 411 -2.96 10.73 8.82
N GLU A 412 -3.50 10.65 7.61
CA GLU A 412 -3.19 11.60 6.52
C GLU A 412 -3.65 13.05 6.85
N PRO A 413 -4.89 13.28 7.33
CA PRO A 413 -5.28 14.58 7.87
C PRO A 413 -4.46 15.08 9.06
N ALA A 414 -4.06 14.20 9.97
CA ALA A 414 -3.27 14.56 11.15
C ALA A 414 -1.86 15.03 10.75
N VAL A 415 -1.21 14.30 9.82
CA VAL A 415 0.08 14.68 9.24
C VAL A 415 -0.02 16.00 8.47
N ARG A 416 -1.10 16.18 7.68
CA ARG A 416 -1.33 17.43 6.96
C ARG A 416 -1.53 18.61 7.92
N LEU A 417 -2.29 18.42 9.01
CA LEU A 417 -2.41 19.45 10.04
C LEU A 417 -1.06 19.75 10.70
N PHE A 418 -0.25 18.73 11.01
CA PHE A 418 1.08 18.92 11.56
C PHE A 418 1.96 19.74 10.62
N LEU A 419 1.96 19.42 9.32
CA LEU A 419 2.70 20.14 8.29
C LEU A 419 2.26 21.60 8.18
N ASP A 420 0.95 21.86 8.05
CA ASP A 420 0.39 23.21 7.97
C ASP A 420 0.79 24.07 9.17
N ARG A 421 0.85 23.49 10.37
CA ARG A 421 1.27 24.21 11.58
C ARG A 421 2.79 24.33 11.70
N ALA A 422 3.54 23.34 11.26
CA ALA A 422 5.00 23.32 11.27
C ALA A 422 5.57 24.39 10.34
N GLU A 423 5.06 24.49 9.13
CA GLU A 423 5.44 25.53 8.16
C GLU A 423 5.16 26.94 8.71
N ALA A 424 4.00 27.12 9.36
CA ALA A 424 3.62 28.41 9.95
C ALA A 424 4.56 28.89 11.07
N VAL A 425 5.27 27.99 11.76
CA VAL A 425 6.24 28.36 12.81
C VAL A 425 7.70 28.25 12.36
N ARG A 426 7.98 27.49 11.30
CA ARG A 426 9.30 27.31 10.68
C ARG A 426 9.15 27.33 9.14
N PRO A 427 9.27 28.51 8.50
CA PRO A 427 9.15 28.64 7.06
C PRO A 427 10.12 27.72 6.30
N GLY A 428 9.62 27.04 5.27
CA GLY A 428 10.39 26.06 4.48
C GLY A 428 10.49 24.67 5.10
N PHE A 429 9.75 24.39 6.18
CA PHE A 429 9.58 23.02 6.68
C PHE A 429 8.75 22.19 5.67
N ALA A 430 9.32 21.09 5.19
CA ALA A 430 8.66 20.17 4.28
C ALA A 430 8.82 18.72 4.76
N LEU A 431 7.86 17.87 4.39
CA LEU A 431 7.99 16.43 4.56
C LEU A 431 9.04 15.89 3.58
N THR A 432 9.94 15.05 4.09
CA THR A 432 10.94 14.31 3.33
C THR A 432 10.75 12.82 3.60
N GLU A 433 11.30 11.96 2.74
CA GLU A 433 11.26 10.51 2.99
C GLU A 433 11.84 10.15 4.37
N ALA A 434 12.87 10.86 4.83
CA ALA A 434 13.51 10.62 6.12
C ALA A 434 12.68 11.05 7.33
N ASN A 435 11.90 12.13 7.26
CA ASN A 435 11.14 12.66 8.42
C ASN A 435 9.68 12.21 8.45
N THR A 436 9.14 11.68 7.35
CA THR A 436 7.74 11.25 7.22
C THR A 436 7.36 10.18 8.24
N PRO A 437 8.16 9.11 8.47
CA PRO A 437 7.85 8.10 9.48
C PRO A 437 7.76 8.70 10.89
N VAL A 438 8.66 9.63 11.22
CA VAL A 438 8.71 10.28 12.54
C VAL A 438 7.53 11.23 12.75
N VAL A 439 7.09 11.96 11.72
CA VAL A 439 5.91 12.83 11.80
C VAL A 439 4.62 12.02 11.95
N ARG A 440 4.48 10.91 11.22
CA ARG A 440 3.36 9.97 11.42
C ARG A 440 3.34 9.44 12.84
N GLU A 441 4.50 9.04 13.35
CA GLU A 441 4.62 8.58 14.73
C GLU A 441 4.22 9.66 15.75
N ILE A 442 4.65 10.91 15.57
CA ILE A 442 4.20 12.03 16.41
C ILE A 442 2.68 12.21 16.34
N CYS A 443 2.09 12.18 15.15
CA CYS A 443 0.64 12.35 14.98
C CYS A 443 -0.15 11.20 15.63
N ARG A 444 0.34 9.96 15.49
CA ARG A 444 -0.20 8.76 16.12
C ARG A 444 -0.15 8.85 17.64
N ARG A 445 1.00 9.23 18.20
CA ARG A 445 1.20 9.44 19.65
C ARG A 445 0.39 10.60 20.23
N LEU A 446 -0.03 11.54 19.40
CA LEU A 446 -0.92 12.64 19.77
C LEU A 446 -2.40 12.33 19.47
N ASP A 447 -2.74 11.06 19.24
CA ASP A 447 -4.09 10.55 18.99
C ASP A 447 -4.79 11.13 17.77
N GLY A 448 -4.09 11.82 16.87
CA GLY A 448 -4.77 12.60 15.84
C GLY A 448 -5.57 13.79 16.40
N LEU A 449 -5.41 14.16 17.69
CA LEU A 449 -6.14 15.27 18.31
C LEU A 449 -5.63 16.60 17.73
N PRO A 450 -6.47 17.38 17.01
CA PRO A 450 -6.03 18.60 16.36
C PRO A 450 -5.30 19.56 17.30
N LEU A 451 -5.82 19.78 18.51
CA LEU A 451 -5.19 20.68 19.48
C LEU A 451 -3.79 20.20 19.92
N ALA A 452 -3.61 18.90 20.12
CA ALA A 452 -2.33 18.34 20.55
C ALA A 452 -1.29 18.45 19.43
N ILE A 453 -1.70 18.17 18.20
CA ILE A 453 -0.88 18.34 16.99
C ILE A 453 -0.44 19.80 16.82
N GLU A 454 -1.36 20.76 16.97
CA GLU A 454 -1.04 22.19 16.88
C GLU A 454 0.01 22.62 17.92
N LEU A 455 -0.10 22.11 19.15
CA LEU A 455 0.85 22.41 20.22
C LEU A 455 2.22 21.76 19.99
N ALA A 456 2.27 20.54 19.46
CA ALA A 456 3.51 19.86 19.12
C ALA A 456 4.23 20.51 17.93
N ALA A 457 3.51 20.83 16.86
CA ALA A 457 4.06 21.53 15.71
C ALA A 457 4.64 22.90 16.10
N ALA A 458 4.01 23.61 17.05
CA ALA A 458 4.53 24.88 17.57
C ALA A 458 5.93 24.76 18.23
N ARG A 459 6.35 23.55 18.66
CA ARG A 459 7.67 23.27 19.25
C ARG A 459 8.80 23.24 18.24
N LEU A 460 8.49 23.13 16.94
CA LEU A 460 9.50 23.13 15.88
C LEU A 460 10.24 24.46 15.72
N ARG A 461 9.78 25.51 16.42
CA ARG A 461 10.50 26.77 16.58
C ARG A 461 11.80 26.62 17.38
N SER A 462 11.90 25.63 18.26
CA SER A 462 13.05 25.43 19.15
C SER A 462 13.57 23.99 19.21
N LEU A 463 12.84 23.01 18.65
CA LEU A 463 13.19 21.59 18.65
C LEU A 463 13.15 21.01 17.22
N THR A 464 13.92 19.95 16.96
CA THR A 464 13.79 19.14 15.74
C THR A 464 12.61 18.16 15.85
N VAL A 465 12.20 17.55 14.73
CA VAL A 465 11.12 16.55 14.69
C VAL A 465 11.48 15.34 15.58
N ASP A 466 12.69 14.81 15.47
CA ASP A 466 13.18 13.69 16.30
C ASP A 466 13.20 14.05 17.78
N GLN A 467 13.54 15.29 18.10
CA GLN A 467 13.56 15.81 19.46
C GLN A 467 12.17 16.07 20.05
N VAL A 468 11.15 16.27 19.21
CA VAL A 468 9.75 16.30 19.61
C VAL A 468 9.30 14.87 19.87
N ALA A 469 9.56 13.94 18.94
CA ALA A 469 9.21 12.52 19.08
C ALA A 469 9.80 11.89 20.35
N ALA A 470 11.10 12.07 20.59
CA ALA A 470 11.80 11.52 21.76
C ALA A 470 11.36 12.12 23.10
N ARG A 471 10.63 13.24 23.10
CA ARG A 471 10.14 13.90 24.33
C ARG A 471 8.64 13.75 24.53
N LEU A 472 7.96 13.05 23.63
CA LEU A 472 6.54 12.72 23.82
C LEU A 472 6.34 11.68 24.94
N ASP A 473 7.39 11.04 25.44
CA ASP A 473 7.33 10.16 26.62
C ASP A 473 6.97 10.93 27.91
N ASP A 474 7.21 12.25 27.92
CA ASP A 474 6.74 13.21 28.93
C ASP A 474 6.05 14.39 28.21
N ARG A 475 5.03 14.05 27.40
CA ARG A 475 4.34 15.00 26.51
C ARG A 475 3.80 16.23 27.23
N PHE A 476 3.38 16.10 28.49
CA PHE A 476 2.87 17.22 29.27
C PHE A 476 3.98 18.25 29.57
N ARG A 477 5.20 17.80 29.83
CA ARG A 477 6.36 18.69 30.00
C ARG A 477 6.86 19.26 28.67
N LEU A 478 6.78 18.50 27.59
CA LEU A 478 7.10 18.99 26.25
C LEU A 478 6.15 20.10 25.80
N LEU A 479 4.85 19.93 26.02
CA LEU A 479 3.81 20.85 25.56
C LEU A 479 3.70 22.13 26.43
N THR A 480 4.44 22.26 27.54
CA THR A 480 4.31 23.37 28.51
C THR A 480 5.32 24.52 28.38
N GLY A 481 6.51 24.33 27.82
CA GLY A 481 7.60 25.32 27.87
C GLY A 481 7.65 26.45 26.80
N GLY A 482 6.58 27.19 26.47
CA GLY A 482 6.69 28.23 25.42
C GLY A 482 5.57 29.30 25.41
N SER A 483 5.96 30.58 25.25
CA SER A 483 5.18 31.85 25.13
C SER A 483 4.08 32.14 26.18
N ARG A 484 4.01 33.41 26.64
CA ARG A 484 3.02 33.94 27.61
C ARG A 484 1.54 33.78 27.17
N THR A 485 1.26 33.56 25.89
CA THR A 485 -0.10 33.31 25.36
C THR A 485 -0.50 31.83 25.32
N ALA A 486 0.45 30.90 25.47
CA ALA A 486 0.15 29.47 25.52
C ALA A 486 -0.31 29.02 26.93
N MET A 487 0.09 29.74 27.99
CA MET A 487 -0.26 29.42 29.38
C MET A 487 -1.78 29.40 29.65
N ALA A 488 -2.60 30.17 28.93
CA ALA A 488 -4.06 30.15 29.06
C ALA A 488 -4.72 28.93 28.36
N ARG A 489 -4.05 28.33 27.36
CA ARG A 489 -4.49 27.09 26.68
C ARG A 489 -3.92 25.82 27.32
N HIS A 490 -2.85 25.97 28.11
CA HIS A 490 -2.17 24.88 28.85
C HIS A 490 -2.98 24.38 30.06
N GLN A 491 -3.71 25.26 30.74
CA GLN A 491 -4.72 24.81 31.69
C GLN A 491 -5.80 23.99 30.99
N THR A 492 -6.08 24.27 29.72
CA THR A 492 -7.18 23.65 28.98
C THR A 492 -6.95 22.16 28.73
N LEU A 493 -5.85 21.63 28.17
CA LEU A 493 -5.79 20.17 27.84
C LEU A 493 -5.75 19.24 29.09
N ARG A 494 -4.91 19.53 30.10
CA ARG A 494 -4.84 18.74 31.35
C ARG A 494 -6.07 18.97 32.24
N ALA A 495 -6.61 20.20 32.33
CA ALA A 495 -7.86 20.41 33.05
C ALA A 495 -9.07 19.87 32.28
N VAL A 496 -9.02 19.79 30.94
CA VAL A 496 -10.05 19.14 30.12
C VAL A 496 -10.09 17.64 30.40
N VAL A 497 -8.93 16.96 30.41
CA VAL A 497 -8.86 15.52 30.76
C VAL A 497 -9.19 15.29 32.23
N ALA A 498 -8.59 16.06 33.15
CA ALA A 498 -8.86 15.95 34.59
C ALA A 498 -10.33 16.22 34.92
N TRP A 499 -10.96 17.21 34.29
CA TRP A 499 -12.38 17.51 34.51
C TRP A 499 -13.31 16.44 33.91
N SER A 500 -12.96 15.81 32.78
CA SER A 500 -13.65 14.61 32.28
C SER A 500 -13.47 13.40 33.21
N TRP A 501 -12.35 13.33 33.93
CA TRP A 501 -12.04 12.28 34.91
C TRP A 501 -12.77 12.48 36.24
N ASP A 502 -12.93 13.73 36.67
CA ASP A 502 -13.60 14.12 37.91
C ASP A 502 -15.11 13.87 37.86
N LEU A 503 -15.69 13.82 36.66
CA LEU A 503 -17.11 13.52 36.41
C LEU A 503 -17.45 12.01 36.42
N LEU A 504 -16.43 11.14 36.46
CA LEU A 504 -16.61 9.69 36.55
C LEU A 504 -17.01 9.28 37.96
N GLY A 505 -17.89 8.27 38.05
CA GLY A 505 -18.10 7.52 39.29
C GLY A 505 -16.84 6.76 39.70
N ASP A 506 -16.77 6.34 40.97
CA ASP A 506 -15.56 5.68 41.51
C ASP A 506 -15.21 4.39 40.74
N ASP A 507 -16.20 3.58 40.38
CA ASP A 507 -16.00 2.33 39.61
C ASP A 507 -15.58 2.58 38.14
N GLU A 508 -16.14 3.62 37.51
CA GLU A 508 -15.78 4.04 36.14
C GLU A 508 -14.34 4.56 36.11
N ARG A 509 -13.95 5.33 37.13
CA ARG A 509 -12.61 5.89 37.25
C ARG A 509 -11.58 4.79 37.49
N ASP A 510 -11.85 3.86 38.39
CA ASP A 510 -10.97 2.71 38.66
C ASP A 510 -10.74 1.88 37.39
N LEU A 511 -11.81 1.60 36.63
CA LEU A 511 -11.67 0.89 35.37
C LEU A 511 -10.88 1.70 34.33
N ALA A 512 -11.13 3.00 34.18
CA ALA A 512 -10.39 3.84 33.24
C ALA A 512 -8.87 3.88 33.58
N GLU A 513 -8.51 3.88 34.86
CA GLU A 513 -7.12 3.77 35.33
C GLU A 513 -6.51 2.41 34.96
N ARG A 514 -7.24 1.32 35.19
CA ARG A 514 -6.78 -0.04 34.88
C ARG A 514 -6.64 -0.28 33.37
N LEU A 515 -7.56 0.21 32.55
CA LEU A 515 -7.52 0.12 31.08
C LEU A 515 -6.37 0.93 30.46
N ALA A 516 -5.73 1.81 31.22
CA ALA A 516 -4.61 2.60 30.73
C ALA A 516 -3.35 1.76 30.42
N VAL A 517 -3.29 0.51 30.89
CA VAL A 517 -2.16 -0.40 30.61
C VAL A 517 -2.12 -0.92 29.17
N PHE A 518 -3.23 -0.89 28.43
CA PHE A 518 -3.29 -1.36 27.04
C PHE A 518 -2.70 -0.32 26.10
N PRO A 519 -1.56 -0.57 25.43
CA PRO A 519 -0.98 0.36 24.47
C PRO A 519 -1.82 0.52 23.18
N GLY A 520 -2.67 -0.47 22.88
CA GLY A 520 -3.51 -0.51 21.69
C GLY A 520 -4.99 -0.72 22.01
N GLY A 521 -5.77 -1.04 20.98
CA GLY A 521 -7.16 -1.45 21.19
C GLY A 521 -7.24 -2.80 21.90
N PHE A 522 -8.35 -3.09 22.59
CA PHE A 522 -8.57 -4.31 23.36
C PHE A 522 -10.01 -4.82 23.21
N THR A 523 -10.24 -6.10 23.46
CA THR A 523 -11.59 -6.70 23.47
C THR A 523 -12.24 -6.56 24.85
N ALA A 524 -13.53 -6.88 24.97
CA ALA A 524 -14.21 -6.94 26.26
C ALA A 524 -13.55 -7.97 27.20
N GLU A 525 -13.18 -9.14 26.68
CA GLU A 525 -12.53 -10.21 27.46
C GLU A 525 -11.16 -9.76 28.02
N ALA A 526 -10.40 -9.01 27.24
CA ALA A 526 -9.14 -8.43 27.68
C ALA A 526 -9.36 -7.39 28.79
N ALA A 527 -10.39 -6.54 28.66
CA ALA A 527 -10.76 -5.58 29.70
C ALA A 527 -11.24 -6.25 30.99
N GLU A 528 -12.01 -7.33 30.91
CA GLU A 528 -12.43 -8.13 32.08
C GLU A 528 -11.23 -8.69 32.84
N ALA A 529 -10.17 -9.10 32.13
CA ALA A 529 -8.95 -9.63 32.75
C ALA A 529 -8.22 -8.62 33.66
N VAL A 530 -8.42 -7.31 33.46
CA VAL A 530 -7.86 -6.27 34.34
C VAL A 530 -8.87 -5.70 35.35
N GLY A 531 -10.08 -6.28 35.42
CA GLY A 531 -11.14 -5.89 36.35
C GLY A 531 -12.32 -5.14 35.73
N GLY A 532 -12.46 -5.14 34.40
CA GLY A 532 -13.59 -4.52 33.69
C GLY A 532 -14.87 -5.33 33.68
N SER A 533 -15.95 -4.69 33.24
CA SER A 533 -17.25 -5.31 32.92
C SER A 533 -17.85 -4.62 31.71
N LEU A 534 -18.75 -5.30 30.99
CA LEU A 534 -19.39 -4.75 29.79
C LEU A 534 -20.18 -3.46 30.09
N ASP A 535 -20.85 -3.39 31.24
CA ASP A 535 -21.62 -2.22 31.66
C ASP A 535 -20.73 -1.00 31.90
N LEU A 536 -19.57 -1.19 32.54
CA LEU A 536 -18.60 -0.10 32.78
C LEU A 536 -17.89 0.31 31.47
N LEU A 537 -17.61 -0.62 30.56
CA LEU A 537 -17.08 -0.29 29.24
C LEU A 537 -18.07 0.57 28.43
N ALA A 538 -19.37 0.24 28.47
CA ALA A 538 -20.41 1.04 27.84
C ALA A 538 -20.47 2.45 28.44
N ALA A 539 -20.42 2.57 29.78
CA ALA A 539 -20.39 3.87 30.45
C ALA A 539 -19.17 4.71 30.05
N LEU A 540 -17.98 4.12 29.95
CA LEU A 540 -16.77 4.83 29.51
C LEU A 540 -16.82 5.23 28.03
N VAL A 541 -17.51 4.49 27.17
CA VAL A 541 -17.80 4.88 25.79
C VAL A 541 -18.77 6.08 25.76
N ASP A 542 -19.85 6.04 26.54
CA ASP A 542 -20.80 7.15 26.64
C ASP A 542 -20.14 8.45 27.12
N ARG A 543 -19.14 8.34 28.00
CA ARG A 543 -18.32 9.47 28.50
C ARG A 543 -17.18 9.87 27.54
N SER A 544 -17.09 9.26 26.36
CA SER A 544 -16.03 9.49 25.36
C SER A 544 -14.60 9.25 25.88
N LEU A 545 -14.42 8.39 26.89
CA LEU A 545 -13.11 7.95 27.39
C LEU A 545 -12.58 6.74 26.61
N LEU A 546 -13.50 5.93 26.08
CA LEU A 546 -13.23 4.84 25.15
C LEU A 546 -13.93 5.10 23.82
N GLN A 547 -13.36 4.56 22.75
CA GLN A 547 -13.95 4.53 21.42
C GLN A 547 -14.20 3.09 21.02
N LEU A 548 -15.40 2.81 20.51
CA LEU A 548 -15.67 1.56 19.82
C LEU A 548 -15.08 1.67 18.41
N ILE A 549 -14.15 0.77 18.08
CA ILE A 549 -13.54 0.64 16.75
C ILE A 549 -14.16 -0.57 16.02
N ASP A 550 -13.84 -0.76 14.74
CA ASP A 550 -14.43 -1.83 13.92
C ASP A 550 -14.38 -3.22 14.61
N GLY A 551 -15.57 -3.82 14.81
CA GLY A 551 -15.76 -5.06 15.56
C GLY A 551 -16.12 -4.83 17.05
N PRO A 552 -16.04 -5.86 17.91
CA PRO A 552 -16.30 -5.74 19.35
C PRO A 552 -15.05 -5.26 20.11
N ARG A 553 -14.40 -4.19 19.64
CA ARG A 553 -13.13 -3.69 20.21
C ARG A 553 -13.22 -2.25 20.68
N TYR A 554 -12.51 -1.98 21.76
CA TYR A 554 -12.42 -0.69 22.41
C TYR A 554 -11.01 -0.12 22.22
N ARG A 555 -10.90 1.19 22.17
CA ARG A 555 -9.63 1.90 22.18
C ARG A 555 -9.71 3.08 23.13
N MET A 556 -8.73 3.20 24.01
CA MET A 556 -8.51 4.41 24.79
C MET A 556 -7.61 5.37 24.00
N LEU A 557 -7.92 6.66 24.06
CA LEU A 557 -7.02 7.67 23.51
C LEU A 557 -5.74 7.72 24.35
N GLU A 558 -4.57 7.75 23.70
CA GLU A 558 -3.24 7.84 24.30
C GLU A 558 -3.15 8.97 25.35
N THR A 559 -3.81 10.10 25.10
CA THR A 559 -3.98 11.26 25.99
C THR A 559 -4.65 10.94 27.32
N ILE A 560 -5.70 10.13 27.25
CA ILE A 560 -6.47 9.63 28.38
C ILE A 560 -5.70 8.50 29.06
N ARG A 561 -5.06 7.66 28.26
CA ARG A 561 -4.23 6.54 28.67
C ARG A 561 -3.08 6.96 29.58
N GLU A 562 -2.19 7.87 29.17
CA GLU A 562 -1.10 8.26 30.10
C GLU A 562 -1.63 8.99 31.34
N TYR A 563 -2.75 9.72 31.26
CA TYR A 563 -3.36 10.32 32.45
C TYR A 563 -3.85 9.23 33.41
N GLY A 564 -4.50 8.18 32.90
CA GLY A 564 -4.89 7.00 33.68
C GLY A 564 -3.69 6.27 34.28
N LEU A 565 -2.59 6.12 33.52
CA LEU A 565 -1.35 5.53 34.04
C LEU A 565 -0.70 6.38 35.15
N GLU A 566 -0.68 7.71 35.02
CA GLU A 566 -0.20 8.60 36.08
C GLU A 566 -1.01 8.38 37.37
N ARG A 567 -2.35 8.29 37.27
CA ARG A 567 -3.23 8.05 38.42
C ARG A 567 -3.08 6.66 39.02
N LEU A 568 -2.99 5.64 38.18
CA LEU A 568 -2.73 4.28 38.61
C LEU A 568 -1.37 4.17 39.32
N ALA A 569 -0.36 4.94 38.87
CA ALA A 569 0.95 5.03 39.51
C ALA A 569 0.90 5.75 40.86
N GLU A 570 0.13 6.84 40.99
CA GLU A 570 -0.11 7.53 42.26
C GLU A 570 -0.74 6.60 43.31
N ARG A 571 -1.58 5.63 42.88
CA ARG A 571 -2.18 4.59 43.74
C ARG A 571 -1.25 3.40 44.02
N GLY A 572 -0.15 3.28 43.29
CA GLY A 572 0.79 2.15 43.43
C GLY A 572 0.28 0.82 42.85
N GLU A 573 -0.76 0.85 42.01
CA GLU A 573 -1.44 -0.36 41.49
C GLU A 573 -0.93 -0.80 40.10
N VAL A 574 -0.03 -0.03 39.46
CA VAL A 574 0.45 -0.28 38.09
C VAL A 574 1.01 -1.70 37.90
N ASP A 575 1.78 -2.20 38.87
CA ASP A 575 2.41 -3.53 38.76
C ASP A 575 1.37 -4.66 38.79
N GLU A 576 0.33 -4.53 39.61
CA GLU A 576 -0.75 -5.51 39.70
C GLU A 576 -1.51 -5.62 38.37
N VAL A 577 -1.87 -4.47 37.80
CA VAL A 577 -2.65 -4.40 36.56
C VAL A 577 -1.82 -4.85 35.35
N ARG A 578 -0.55 -4.44 35.24
CA ARG A 578 0.35 -4.92 34.16
C ARG A 578 0.58 -6.43 34.25
N ARG A 579 0.60 -7.01 35.45
CA ARG A 579 0.67 -8.47 35.63
C ARG A 579 -0.60 -9.18 35.18
N ALA A 580 -1.78 -8.62 35.44
CA ALA A 580 -3.05 -9.17 34.97
C ALA A 580 -3.14 -9.11 33.43
N HIS A 581 -2.79 -7.96 32.84
CA HIS A 581 -2.64 -7.79 31.39
C HIS A 581 -1.68 -8.82 30.78
N THR A 582 -0.49 -8.95 31.35
CA THR A 582 0.54 -9.89 30.85
C THR A 582 0.08 -11.33 30.90
N ARG A 583 -0.65 -11.73 31.95
CA ARG A 583 -1.22 -13.08 32.05
C ARG A 583 -2.23 -13.35 30.92
N TYR A 584 -3.15 -12.42 30.68
CA TYR A 584 -4.13 -12.56 29.60
C TYR A 584 -3.47 -12.70 28.23
N PHE A 585 -2.48 -11.84 27.92
CA PHE A 585 -1.81 -11.88 26.63
C PHE A 585 -0.83 -13.04 26.47
N LEU A 586 -0.25 -13.56 27.55
CA LEU A 586 0.46 -14.83 27.53
C LEU A 586 -0.50 -15.98 27.17
N ASP A 587 -1.65 -16.07 27.83
CA ASP A 587 -2.65 -17.10 27.54
C ASP A 587 -3.16 -17.00 26.09
N LEU A 588 -3.35 -15.78 25.57
CA LEU A 588 -3.72 -15.53 24.17
C LEU A 588 -2.61 -15.97 23.21
N ALA A 589 -1.35 -15.67 23.53
CA ALA A 589 -0.20 -16.07 22.73
C ALA A 589 -0.11 -17.60 22.63
N GLU A 590 -0.25 -18.31 23.75
CA GLU A 590 -0.17 -19.78 23.79
C GLU A 590 -1.33 -20.45 23.04
N GLN A 591 -2.56 -19.92 23.17
CA GLN A 591 -3.70 -20.37 22.38
C GLN A 591 -3.46 -20.16 20.88
N GLY A 592 -2.93 -19.00 20.49
CA GLY A 592 -2.57 -18.71 19.11
C GLY A 592 -1.46 -19.62 18.59
N GLY A 593 -0.39 -19.79 19.35
CA GLY A 593 0.75 -20.66 19.03
C GLY A 593 0.32 -22.10 18.74
N ALA A 594 -0.57 -22.66 19.57
CA ALA A 594 -1.11 -24.00 19.37
C ALA A 594 -1.93 -24.16 18.06
N GLN A 595 -2.44 -23.06 17.50
CA GLN A 595 -3.26 -23.03 16.29
C GLN A 595 -2.47 -22.62 15.03
N MET A 596 -1.18 -22.30 15.17
CA MET A 596 -0.30 -21.92 14.05
C MET A 596 -0.05 -23.07 13.07
N HIS A 597 -0.25 -24.31 13.49
CA HIS A 597 0.10 -25.52 12.75
C HIS A 597 -1.12 -26.28 12.20
N GLY A 598 -2.27 -25.60 12.02
CA GLY A 598 -3.47 -26.24 11.50
C GLY A 598 -4.56 -25.30 10.99
N HIS A 599 -5.80 -25.80 10.91
CA HIS A 599 -6.92 -25.10 10.27
C HIS A 599 -7.22 -23.69 10.83
N GLY A 600 -6.88 -23.41 12.09
CA GLY A 600 -7.05 -22.11 12.73
C GLY A 600 -6.02 -21.03 12.32
N GLN A 601 -5.00 -21.38 11.56
CA GLN A 601 -3.83 -20.53 11.25
C GLN A 601 -4.22 -19.12 10.76
N LEU A 602 -5.08 -18.99 9.74
CA LEU A 602 -5.48 -17.67 9.20
C LEU A 602 -6.25 -16.82 10.22
N SER A 603 -7.18 -17.43 10.96
CA SER A 603 -7.94 -16.71 11.98
C SER A 603 -7.05 -16.20 13.09
N TRP A 604 -6.08 -17.02 13.52
CA TRP A 604 -5.18 -16.67 14.62
C TRP A 604 -4.07 -15.72 14.22
N ILE A 605 -3.56 -15.79 12.98
CA ILE A 605 -2.65 -14.75 12.43
C ILE A 605 -3.32 -13.37 12.53
N ARG A 606 -4.60 -13.27 12.17
CA ARG A 606 -5.34 -12.00 12.27
C ARG A 606 -5.55 -11.56 13.73
N ILE A 607 -5.86 -12.48 14.64
CA ILE A 607 -6.03 -12.17 16.07
C ILE A 607 -4.71 -11.67 16.67
N LEU A 608 -3.63 -12.44 16.54
CA LEU A 608 -2.31 -12.08 17.05
C LEU A 608 -1.76 -10.82 16.37
N GLY A 609 -2.03 -10.63 15.09
CA GLY A 609 -1.66 -9.40 14.37
C GLY A 609 -2.39 -8.15 14.88
N THR A 610 -3.67 -8.28 15.23
CA THR A 610 -4.47 -7.18 15.79
C THR A 610 -4.01 -6.81 17.22
N ASP A 611 -3.60 -7.80 18.01
CA ASP A 611 -3.16 -7.65 19.39
C ASP A 611 -1.62 -7.54 19.54
N HIS A 612 -0.90 -7.34 18.44
CA HIS A 612 0.56 -7.37 18.42
C HIS A 612 1.21 -6.39 19.41
N ASP A 613 0.70 -5.16 19.50
CA ASP A 613 1.21 -4.14 20.43
C ASP A 613 0.99 -4.55 21.90
N ASN A 614 -0.14 -5.19 22.20
CA ASN A 614 -0.43 -5.68 23.54
C ASN A 614 0.46 -6.88 23.91
N LEU A 615 0.70 -7.80 22.96
CA LEU A 615 1.62 -8.92 23.11
C LEU A 615 3.07 -8.46 23.36
N LEU A 616 3.53 -7.44 22.62
CA LEU A 616 4.85 -6.83 22.86
C LEU A 616 4.92 -6.08 24.19
N ALA A 617 3.85 -5.41 24.62
CA ALA A 617 3.82 -4.77 25.94
C ALA A 617 3.87 -5.79 27.10
N ALA A 618 3.21 -6.94 26.94
CA ALA A 618 3.32 -8.06 27.88
C ALA A 618 4.76 -8.61 27.92
N PHE A 619 5.40 -8.79 26.76
CA PHE A 619 6.80 -9.19 26.65
C PHE A 619 7.75 -8.18 27.33
N HIS A 620 7.63 -6.88 27.02
CA HIS A 620 8.48 -5.85 27.64
C HIS A 620 8.28 -5.76 29.15
N TYR A 621 7.06 -5.94 29.65
CA TYR A 621 6.83 -6.01 31.10
C TYR A 621 7.56 -7.20 31.74
N ALA A 622 7.55 -8.39 31.11
CA ALA A 622 8.30 -9.53 31.60
C ALA A 622 9.82 -9.25 31.64
N ILE A 623 10.36 -8.59 30.61
CA ILE A 623 11.76 -8.16 30.54
C ILE A 623 12.09 -7.16 31.66
N GLU A 624 11.27 -6.12 31.85
CA GLU A 624 11.44 -5.12 32.91
C GLU A 624 11.47 -5.75 34.32
N ARG A 625 10.77 -6.87 34.52
CA ARG A 625 10.69 -7.58 35.80
C ARG A 625 11.72 -8.69 35.96
N GLY A 626 12.52 -8.99 34.94
CA GLY A 626 13.44 -10.12 34.94
C GLY A 626 12.72 -11.47 34.97
N ASP A 627 11.48 -11.56 34.48
CA ASP A 627 10.70 -12.80 34.45
C ASP A 627 11.05 -13.62 33.20
N ALA A 628 12.15 -14.36 33.28
CA ALA A 628 12.65 -15.20 32.20
C ALA A 628 11.63 -16.26 31.74
N ALA A 629 10.84 -16.81 32.67
CA ALA A 629 9.83 -17.84 32.35
C ALA A 629 8.70 -17.27 31.50
N THR A 630 8.13 -16.12 31.87
CA THR A 630 7.08 -15.47 31.07
C THR A 630 7.61 -14.98 29.73
N ALA A 631 8.81 -14.35 29.72
CA ALA A 631 9.40 -13.83 28.49
C ALA A 631 9.62 -14.94 27.45
N THR A 632 10.21 -16.07 27.86
CA THR A 632 10.46 -17.23 26.97
C THR A 632 9.18 -17.90 26.50
N ARG A 633 8.14 -18.00 27.34
CA ARG A 633 6.83 -18.54 26.91
C ARG A 633 6.15 -17.68 25.85
N ILE A 634 6.17 -16.35 26.01
CA ILE A 634 5.64 -15.42 24.99
C ILE A 634 6.40 -15.59 23.67
N THR A 635 7.74 -15.59 23.71
CA THR A 635 8.53 -15.70 22.48
C THR A 635 8.43 -17.06 21.82
N ALA A 636 8.34 -18.15 22.60
CA ALA A 636 8.11 -19.49 22.06
C ALA A 636 6.77 -19.59 21.32
N ALA A 637 5.71 -19.00 21.89
CA ALA A 637 4.38 -19.02 21.30
C ALA A 637 4.26 -18.14 20.04
N LEU A 638 4.98 -17.01 19.98
CA LEU A 638 4.94 -16.07 18.86
C LEU A 638 5.97 -16.34 17.76
N GLY A 639 6.95 -17.21 17.99
CA GLY A 639 8.05 -17.48 17.06
C GLY A 639 7.58 -17.88 15.65
N THR A 640 6.69 -18.87 15.55
CA THR A 640 6.11 -19.30 14.26
C THR A 640 5.26 -18.20 13.62
N PHE A 641 4.50 -17.43 14.41
CA PHE A 641 3.72 -16.30 13.91
C PHE A 641 4.61 -15.27 13.20
N TRP A 642 5.70 -14.82 13.86
CA TRP A 642 6.64 -13.87 13.26
C TRP A 642 7.33 -14.43 12.01
N MET A 643 7.64 -15.73 12.00
CA MET A 643 8.23 -16.40 10.85
C MET A 643 7.29 -16.40 9.64
N ILE A 644 6.01 -16.73 9.84
CA ILE A 644 4.99 -16.79 8.78
C ILE A 644 4.67 -15.39 8.24
N THR A 645 4.52 -14.39 9.11
CA THR A 645 4.14 -13.03 8.70
C THR A 645 5.32 -12.17 8.23
N GLY A 646 6.47 -12.77 7.92
CA GLY A 646 7.63 -12.05 7.38
C GLY A 646 8.42 -11.19 8.39
N ARG A 647 8.05 -11.16 9.67
CA ARG A 647 8.67 -10.30 10.72
C ARG A 647 9.94 -10.92 11.34
N ARG A 648 10.67 -11.71 10.56
CA ARG A 648 11.81 -12.50 11.07
C ARG A 648 12.94 -11.60 11.59
N SER A 649 13.32 -10.58 10.84
CA SER A 649 14.38 -9.62 11.23
C SER A 649 14.03 -8.84 12.50
N GLU A 650 12.77 -8.43 12.65
CA GLU A 650 12.24 -7.73 13.84
C GLU A 650 12.22 -8.64 15.07
N SER A 651 11.97 -9.94 14.87
CA SER A 651 11.89 -10.89 15.99
C SER A 651 13.23 -11.24 16.63
N VAL A 652 14.35 -11.17 15.88
CA VAL A 652 15.67 -11.60 16.35
C VAL A 652 16.10 -10.87 17.63
N PRO A 653 16.01 -9.53 17.74
CA PRO A 653 16.30 -8.82 18.99
C PRO A 653 15.40 -9.26 20.16
N TRP A 654 14.10 -9.48 19.94
CA TRP A 654 13.17 -9.88 21.01
C TRP A 654 13.47 -11.28 21.53
N LEU A 655 13.67 -12.24 20.61
CA LEU A 655 14.06 -13.60 20.93
C LEU A 655 15.38 -13.61 21.74
N LYS A 656 16.36 -12.81 21.31
CA LYS A 656 17.64 -12.66 22.03
C LYS A 656 17.44 -12.07 23.44
N SER A 657 16.66 -11.00 23.58
CA SER A 657 16.43 -10.38 24.89
C SER A 657 15.76 -11.32 25.89
N ALA A 658 14.87 -12.22 25.45
CA ALA A 658 14.29 -13.24 26.31
C ALA A 658 15.33 -14.25 26.82
N LEU A 659 16.28 -14.64 25.96
CA LEU A 659 17.33 -15.62 26.26
C LEU A 659 18.45 -15.05 27.14
N ASP A 660 18.66 -13.73 27.10
CA ASP A 660 19.70 -13.04 27.88
C ASP A 660 19.24 -12.67 29.32
N LEU A 661 17.98 -12.92 29.69
CA LEU A 661 17.47 -12.63 31.03
C LEU A 661 18.07 -13.57 32.10
N ASP A 662 18.47 -12.98 33.23
CA ASP A 662 18.82 -13.73 34.43
C ASP A 662 17.57 -14.35 35.09
N GLY A 663 17.54 -15.67 35.27
CA GLY A 663 16.41 -16.38 35.90
C GLY A 663 16.35 -17.85 35.49
N GLU A 664 15.42 -18.62 36.08
CA GLU A 664 15.14 -20.00 35.64
C GLU A 664 13.96 -19.95 34.65
N PRO A 665 14.20 -20.09 33.33
CA PRO A 665 13.13 -20.06 32.34
C PRO A 665 12.33 -21.37 32.34
N ASP A 666 11.16 -21.37 31.71
CA ASP A 666 10.51 -22.62 31.34
C ASP A 666 11.39 -23.35 30.31
N ARG A 667 11.78 -24.60 30.61
CA ARG A 667 12.76 -25.34 29.79
C ARG A 667 12.30 -25.48 28.34
N ASN A 668 11.05 -25.87 28.11
CA ASN A 668 10.54 -26.15 26.77
C ASN A 668 10.41 -24.85 25.97
N ALA A 669 9.87 -23.80 26.60
CA ALA A 669 9.80 -22.48 25.99
C ALA A 669 11.18 -21.89 25.67
N TRP A 670 12.17 -22.11 26.53
CA TRP A 670 13.55 -21.71 26.28
C TRP A 670 14.17 -22.44 25.10
N LEU A 671 13.98 -23.76 24.98
CA LEU A 671 14.46 -24.55 23.84
C LEU A 671 13.82 -24.10 22.52
N ILE A 672 12.49 -23.88 22.50
CA ILE A 672 11.76 -23.40 21.32
C ILE A 672 12.20 -21.98 20.96
N THR A 673 12.30 -21.08 21.94
CA THR A 673 12.79 -19.70 21.74
C THR A 673 14.21 -19.70 21.17
N THR A 674 15.08 -20.57 21.68
CA THR A 674 16.45 -20.72 21.17
C THR A 674 16.44 -21.22 19.73
N MET A 675 15.67 -22.26 19.41
CA MET A 675 15.54 -22.73 18.03
C MET A 675 15.05 -21.62 17.08
N MET A 676 14.00 -20.89 17.47
CA MET A 676 13.44 -19.78 16.67
C MET A 676 14.43 -18.63 16.50
N TYR A 677 15.19 -18.28 17.55
CA TYR A 677 16.27 -17.31 17.47
C TYR A 677 17.30 -17.72 16.42
N LEU A 678 17.81 -18.96 16.51
CA LEU A 678 18.84 -19.45 15.62
C LEU A 678 18.36 -19.54 14.16
N LEU A 679 17.15 -20.05 13.91
CA LEU A 679 16.55 -20.11 12.57
C LEU A 679 16.35 -18.72 11.97
N ASN A 680 15.74 -17.79 12.73
CA ASN A 680 15.46 -16.45 12.23
C ASN A 680 16.75 -15.65 12.00
N SER A 681 17.78 -15.83 12.84
CA SER A 681 19.10 -15.23 12.63
C SER A 681 19.74 -15.73 11.35
N LEU A 682 19.80 -17.04 11.13
CA LEU A 682 20.40 -17.63 9.91
C LEU A 682 19.68 -17.20 8.62
N MET A 683 18.37 -16.95 8.69
CA MET A 683 17.56 -16.61 7.52
C MET A 683 17.38 -15.11 7.26
N SER A 684 17.73 -14.23 8.20
CA SER A 684 17.36 -12.80 8.13
C SER A 684 18.52 -11.82 8.30
N GLN A 685 19.63 -12.22 8.93
CA GLN A 685 20.77 -11.34 9.16
C GLN A 685 22.11 -12.06 8.93
N PRO A 686 23.16 -11.32 8.54
CA PRO A 686 24.54 -11.81 8.59
C PRO A 686 24.87 -12.35 9.97
N VAL A 687 25.23 -13.63 10.07
CA VAL A 687 25.70 -14.21 11.32
C VAL A 687 27.22 -14.14 11.35
N GLU A 688 27.78 -13.34 12.26
CA GLU A 688 29.24 -13.23 12.42
C GLU A 688 29.88 -14.49 13.02
N ASP A 689 29.14 -15.27 13.81
CA ASP A 689 29.61 -16.46 14.54
C ASP A 689 28.74 -17.71 14.26
N VAL A 690 28.86 -18.25 13.05
CA VAL A 690 28.13 -19.47 12.64
C VAL A 690 28.53 -20.68 13.50
N ASP A 691 29.81 -20.82 13.82
CA ASP A 691 30.31 -21.92 14.68
C ASP A 691 29.71 -21.85 16.08
N GLY A 692 29.57 -20.65 16.65
CA GLY A 692 28.88 -20.42 17.91
C GLY A 692 27.39 -20.74 17.86
N LEU A 693 26.70 -20.43 16.74
CA LEU A 693 25.30 -20.85 16.55
C LEU A 693 25.17 -22.38 16.47
N ILE A 694 26.05 -23.05 15.72
CA ILE A 694 26.07 -24.51 15.62
C ILE A 694 26.35 -25.14 16.99
N ALA A 695 27.30 -24.60 17.75
CA ALA A 695 27.59 -25.06 19.11
C ALA A 695 26.38 -24.92 20.04
N ARG A 696 25.63 -23.81 19.92
CA ARG A 696 24.36 -23.59 20.64
C ARG A 696 23.27 -24.58 20.21
N PHE A 697 23.11 -24.83 18.91
CA PHE A 697 22.20 -25.86 18.40
C PHE A 697 22.55 -27.25 18.97
N GLY A 698 23.84 -27.58 19.05
CA GLY A 698 24.29 -28.84 19.63
C GLY A 698 24.01 -28.95 21.13
N GLU A 699 24.10 -27.84 21.87
CA GLU A 699 23.74 -27.81 23.29
C GLU A 699 22.23 -28.01 23.49
N ILE A 700 21.38 -27.28 22.76
CA ILE A 700 19.92 -27.47 22.87
C ILE A 700 19.49 -28.86 22.40
N SER A 701 20.14 -29.42 21.37
CA SER A 701 19.84 -30.76 20.85
C SER A 701 20.15 -31.85 21.88
N ARG A 702 21.20 -31.69 22.70
CA ARG A 702 21.48 -32.60 23.83
C ARG A 702 20.47 -32.47 24.96
N GLN A 703 19.87 -31.30 25.13
CA GLN A 703 18.90 -31.01 26.18
C GLN A 703 17.47 -31.28 25.74
N ALA A 704 17.18 -31.38 24.45
CA ALA A 704 15.85 -31.70 23.94
C ALA A 704 15.53 -33.17 24.23
N GLU A 705 14.41 -33.41 24.91
CA GLU A 705 13.83 -34.74 24.99
C GLU A 705 12.92 -34.96 23.77
N VAL A 706 12.94 -36.16 23.21
CA VAL A 706 12.01 -36.52 22.14
C VAL A 706 10.66 -36.82 22.78
N ASP A 707 9.74 -35.86 22.71
CA ASP A 707 8.38 -35.94 23.25
C ASP A 707 7.32 -35.63 22.18
N ASP A 708 6.05 -35.52 22.57
CA ASP A 708 4.94 -35.23 21.65
C ASP A 708 4.73 -33.72 21.38
N ASP A 709 5.58 -32.83 21.92
CA ASP A 709 5.54 -31.41 21.59
C ASP A 709 5.90 -31.21 20.10
N PRO A 710 5.07 -30.50 19.33
CA PRO A 710 5.27 -30.42 17.90
C PRO A 710 6.62 -29.86 17.47
N LEU A 711 7.17 -28.89 18.21
CA LEU A 711 8.39 -28.16 17.87
C LEU A 711 9.64 -28.78 18.48
N LEU A 712 9.56 -29.30 19.71
CA LEU A 712 10.72 -29.95 20.36
C LEU A 712 11.20 -31.17 19.57
N CYS A 713 10.28 -31.93 18.99
CA CYS A 713 10.56 -33.06 18.09
C CYS A 713 11.45 -32.69 16.88
N LEU A 714 11.50 -31.41 16.49
CA LEU A 714 12.23 -30.95 15.31
C LEU A 714 13.66 -30.49 15.62
N ILE A 715 14.00 -30.21 16.89
CA ILE A 715 15.29 -29.61 17.27
C ILE A 715 16.47 -30.48 16.82
N THR A 716 16.48 -31.77 17.17
CA THR A 716 17.60 -32.67 16.84
C THR A 716 17.72 -32.93 15.33
N PRO A 717 16.62 -33.24 14.59
CA PRO A 717 16.68 -33.32 13.12
C PRO A 717 17.22 -32.05 12.45
N ILE A 718 16.76 -30.86 12.87
CA ILE A 718 17.24 -29.58 12.32
C ILE A 718 18.73 -29.38 12.60
N TYR A 719 19.20 -29.73 13.80
CA TYR A 719 20.63 -29.68 14.13
C TYR A 719 21.48 -30.53 13.19
N HIS A 720 21.08 -31.78 12.94
CA HIS A 720 21.80 -32.68 12.04
C HIS A 720 21.75 -32.20 10.58
N LEU A 721 20.63 -31.58 10.16
CA LEU A 721 20.52 -30.94 8.85
C LEU A 721 21.57 -29.83 8.69
N PHE A 722 21.73 -28.96 9.70
CA PHE A 722 22.75 -27.89 9.67
C PHE A 722 24.19 -28.41 9.71
N LEU A 723 24.44 -29.58 10.30
CA LEU A 723 25.75 -30.23 10.30
C LEU A 723 26.04 -31.02 9.02
N ASP A 724 25.05 -31.19 8.14
CA ASP A 724 25.09 -32.15 7.04
C ASP A 724 25.49 -33.55 7.53
N ASP A 725 24.94 -33.96 8.68
CA ASP A 725 25.07 -35.29 9.28
C ASP A 725 23.82 -36.10 8.96
N VAL A 726 23.78 -36.65 7.74
CA VAL A 726 22.60 -37.36 7.23
C VAL A 726 22.27 -38.59 8.07
N ASP A 727 23.26 -39.43 8.41
CA ASP A 727 23.04 -40.63 9.21
C ASP A 727 22.48 -40.29 10.60
N GLY A 728 23.05 -39.28 11.27
CA GLY A 728 22.55 -38.79 12.55
C GLY A 728 21.14 -38.20 12.45
N GLY A 729 20.88 -37.45 11.37
CA GLY A 729 19.60 -36.84 11.06
C GLY A 729 18.49 -37.86 10.80
N LEU A 730 18.72 -38.83 9.92
CA LEU A 730 17.80 -39.93 9.63
C LEU A 730 17.49 -40.74 10.90
N ALA A 731 18.51 -41.07 11.69
CA ALA A 731 18.32 -41.75 12.96
C ALA A 731 17.51 -40.92 13.97
N ALA A 732 17.67 -39.59 13.97
CA ALA A 732 16.88 -38.68 14.80
C ALA A 732 15.41 -38.61 14.35
N ILE A 733 15.17 -38.53 13.04
CA ILE A 733 13.82 -38.52 12.44
C ILE A 733 13.10 -39.85 12.75
N ASP A 734 13.78 -40.99 12.58
CA ASP A 734 13.21 -42.31 12.90
C ASP A 734 12.80 -42.45 14.36
N ARG A 735 13.60 -41.89 15.29
CA ARG A 735 13.22 -41.84 16.72
C ARG A 735 12.00 -40.95 16.95
N ALA A 736 11.93 -39.79 16.28
CA ALA A 736 10.84 -38.85 16.44
C ALA A 736 9.51 -39.35 15.85
N PHE A 737 9.52 -40.15 14.77
CA PHE A 737 8.28 -40.67 14.15
C PHE A 737 7.39 -41.48 15.10
N GLY A 738 7.96 -42.09 16.15
CA GLY A 738 7.20 -42.87 17.13
C GLY A 738 6.29 -42.03 18.04
N VAL A 739 6.58 -40.75 18.20
CA VAL A 739 5.85 -39.82 19.10
C VAL A 739 5.31 -38.58 18.39
N ALA A 740 5.72 -38.35 17.13
CA ALA A 740 5.36 -37.18 16.35
C ALA A 740 3.85 -37.04 16.14
N SER A 741 3.34 -35.83 16.39
CA SER A 741 2.01 -35.40 15.94
C SER A 741 1.86 -35.49 14.40
N PRO A 742 0.64 -35.50 13.83
CA PRO A 742 0.46 -35.49 12.38
C PRO A 742 1.19 -34.35 11.66
N TRP A 743 1.22 -33.15 12.27
CA TRP A 743 1.96 -32.01 11.73
C TRP A 743 3.48 -32.23 11.83
N SER A 744 3.98 -32.68 12.98
CA SER A 744 5.41 -32.97 13.17
C SER A 744 5.88 -34.06 12.21
N ARG A 745 5.06 -35.07 11.93
CA ARG A 745 5.36 -36.11 10.94
C ARG A 745 5.55 -35.52 9.54
N ALA A 746 4.69 -34.60 9.12
CA ALA A 746 4.83 -33.91 7.84
C ALA A 746 6.12 -33.06 7.77
N MET A 747 6.45 -32.33 8.85
CA MET A 747 7.70 -31.58 8.96
C MET A 747 8.95 -32.49 8.93
N LEU A 748 8.92 -33.62 9.65
CA LEU A 748 10.00 -34.61 9.66
C LEU A 748 10.23 -35.23 8.28
N LEU A 749 9.14 -35.54 7.54
CA LEU A 749 9.24 -35.98 6.15
C LEU A 749 9.87 -34.91 5.25
N MET A 750 9.49 -33.64 5.42
CA MET A 750 10.09 -32.54 4.66
C MET A 750 11.61 -32.42 4.94
N PHE A 751 12.03 -32.48 6.21
CA PHE A 751 13.45 -32.46 6.57
C PHE A 751 14.21 -33.71 6.10
N ARG A 752 13.58 -34.89 6.14
CA ARG A 752 14.15 -36.11 5.57
C ARG A 752 14.38 -35.95 4.07
N GLY A 753 13.44 -35.33 3.37
CA GLY A 753 13.58 -35.02 1.95
C GLY A 753 14.82 -34.19 1.63
N PHE A 754 15.12 -33.14 2.40
CA PHE A 754 16.34 -32.33 2.22
C PHE A 754 17.62 -33.13 2.43
N MET A 755 17.63 -34.05 3.40
CA MET A 755 18.77 -34.95 3.62
C MET A 755 18.96 -35.94 2.47
N LEU A 756 17.86 -36.47 1.92
CA LEU A 756 17.90 -37.38 0.77
C LEU A 756 18.40 -36.69 -0.50
N GLU A 757 18.05 -35.41 -0.71
CA GLU A 757 18.60 -34.62 -1.82
C GLU A 757 20.12 -34.48 -1.72
N ASN A 758 20.64 -34.15 -0.53
CA ASN A 758 22.07 -34.10 -0.28
C ASN A 758 22.74 -35.46 -0.41
N GLU A 759 22.00 -36.57 -0.24
CA GLU A 759 22.43 -37.93 -0.55
C GLU A 759 22.24 -38.34 -2.03
N GLY A 760 21.83 -37.43 -2.92
CA GLY A 760 21.64 -37.76 -4.34
C GLY A 760 20.48 -38.73 -4.56
N ASP A 761 19.44 -38.66 -3.72
CA ASP A 761 18.17 -39.37 -3.90
C ASP A 761 16.99 -38.38 -4.07
N PRO A 762 16.93 -37.66 -5.21
CA PRO A 762 15.83 -36.74 -5.49
C PRO A 762 14.47 -37.44 -5.65
N ASN A 763 14.45 -38.75 -5.93
CA ASN A 763 13.21 -39.53 -5.98
C ASN A 763 12.65 -39.78 -4.57
N GLY A 764 13.52 -40.15 -3.63
CA GLY A 764 13.18 -40.26 -2.22
C GLY A 764 12.71 -38.92 -1.64
N MET A 765 13.43 -37.83 -1.93
CA MET A 765 13.01 -36.47 -1.59
C MET A 765 11.60 -36.16 -2.11
N LEU A 766 11.34 -36.39 -3.40
CA LEU A 766 10.04 -36.10 -4.01
C LEU A 766 8.91 -36.94 -3.41
N ALA A 767 9.19 -38.21 -3.05
CA ALA A 767 8.22 -39.07 -2.38
C ALA A 767 7.86 -38.53 -0.99
N ASP A 768 8.87 -38.16 -0.20
CA ASP A 768 8.68 -37.61 1.14
C ASP A 768 7.96 -36.27 1.13
N LEU A 769 8.33 -35.36 0.23
CA LEU A 769 7.68 -34.06 0.10
C LEU A 769 6.22 -34.19 -0.33
N ARG A 770 5.89 -35.17 -1.18
CA ARG A 770 4.49 -35.47 -1.55
C ARG A 770 3.69 -35.99 -0.36
N GLU A 771 4.25 -36.90 0.44
CA GLU A 771 3.60 -37.37 1.68
C GLU A 771 3.44 -36.22 2.69
N ALA A 772 4.47 -35.37 2.85
CA ALA A 772 4.40 -34.18 3.69
C ALA A 772 3.31 -33.21 3.21
N ALA A 773 3.20 -32.93 1.92
CA ALA A 773 2.16 -32.07 1.36
C ALA A 773 0.74 -32.62 1.60
N VAL A 774 0.55 -33.95 1.57
CA VAL A 774 -0.71 -34.58 1.98
C VAL A 774 -0.97 -34.34 3.47
N GLY A 775 0.03 -34.59 4.33
CA GLY A 775 -0.08 -34.35 5.76
C GLY A 775 -0.42 -32.90 6.12
N PHE A 776 0.24 -31.92 5.48
CA PHE A 776 -0.05 -30.50 5.69
C PHE A 776 -1.47 -30.11 5.26
N ARG A 777 -1.97 -30.67 4.16
CA ARG A 777 -3.37 -30.50 3.75
C ARG A 777 -4.35 -31.08 4.78
N GLU A 778 -4.06 -32.26 5.32
CA GLU A 778 -4.91 -32.93 6.31
C GLU A 778 -4.99 -32.17 7.64
N VAL A 779 -3.88 -31.60 8.12
CA VAL A 779 -3.86 -30.82 9.37
C VAL A 779 -4.30 -29.37 9.17
N GLY A 780 -4.31 -28.89 7.92
CA GLY A 780 -4.73 -27.55 7.53
C GLY A 780 -3.63 -26.48 7.64
N ASP A 781 -2.35 -26.89 7.67
CA ASP A 781 -1.20 -25.99 7.69
C ASP A 781 -0.87 -25.51 6.27
N ARG A 782 -1.10 -24.22 6.02
CA ARG A 782 -0.88 -23.61 4.70
C ARG A 782 0.58 -23.25 4.49
N TRP A 783 1.32 -22.92 5.56
CA TRP A 783 2.72 -22.55 5.45
C TRP A 783 3.55 -23.78 5.12
N GLY A 784 3.40 -24.87 5.88
CA GLY A 784 4.07 -26.15 5.59
C GLY A 784 3.74 -26.67 4.19
N LEU A 785 2.48 -26.56 3.76
CA LEU A 785 2.07 -26.93 2.41
C LEU A 785 2.74 -26.08 1.32
N ALA A 786 2.77 -24.76 1.48
CA ALA A 786 3.43 -23.87 0.52
C ALA A 786 4.93 -24.19 0.38
N GLN A 787 5.60 -24.46 1.51
CA GLN A 787 7.01 -24.87 1.51
C GLN A 787 7.19 -26.23 0.82
N ALA A 788 6.41 -27.25 1.17
CA ALA A 788 6.50 -28.57 0.54
C ALA A 788 6.25 -28.50 -0.98
N LEU A 789 5.26 -27.73 -1.43
CA LEU A 789 4.98 -27.53 -2.86
C LEU A 789 6.13 -26.80 -3.59
N THR A 790 6.76 -25.83 -2.93
CA THR A 790 7.94 -25.13 -3.46
C THR A 790 9.09 -26.10 -3.70
N PHE A 791 9.38 -27.00 -2.75
CA PHE A 791 10.45 -27.98 -2.91
C PHE A 791 10.06 -29.16 -3.83
N ILE A 792 8.78 -29.52 -3.92
CA ILE A 792 8.28 -30.46 -4.95
C ILE A 792 8.57 -29.90 -6.34
N ALA A 793 8.32 -28.59 -6.54
CA ALA A 793 8.60 -27.93 -7.80
C ALA A 793 10.10 -27.93 -8.11
N ASP A 794 10.97 -27.63 -7.15
CA ASP A 794 12.42 -27.67 -7.35
C ASP A 794 12.90 -29.07 -7.77
N ALA A 795 12.49 -30.12 -7.05
CA ALA A 795 12.82 -31.50 -7.42
C ALA A 795 12.24 -31.92 -8.77
N ALA A 796 11.00 -31.51 -9.09
CA ALA A 796 10.33 -31.84 -10.35
C ALA A 796 11.00 -31.20 -11.57
N MET A 797 11.68 -30.06 -11.40
CA MET A 797 12.48 -29.43 -12.47
C MET A 797 13.57 -30.37 -13.00
N LEU A 798 14.23 -31.15 -12.13
CA LEU A 798 15.27 -32.11 -12.51
C LEU A 798 14.77 -33.21 -13.44
N PHE A 799 13.49 -33.58 -13.31
CA PHE A 799 12.85 -34.62 -14.10
C PHE A 799 12.08 -34.08 -15.32
N GLY A 800 12.00 -32.75 -15.47
CA GLY A 800 11.29 -32.08 -16.56
C GLY A 800 9.76 -32.17 -16.48
N ASP A 801 9.19 -32.46 -15.31
CA ASP A 801 7.73 -32.44 -15.11
C ASP A 801 7.25 -31.00 -14.87
N PHE A 802 7.39 -30.15 -15.90
CA PHE A 802 7.08 -28.72 -15.81
C PHE A 802 5.61 -28.43 -15.51
N ASP A 803 4.70 -29.33 -15.86
CA ASP A 803 3.29 -29.22 -15.51
C ASP A 803 3.07 -29.35 -14.00
N LEU A 804 3.78 -30.27 -13.33
CA LEU A 804 3.77 -30.38 -11.88
C LEU A 804 4.41 -29.14 -11.24
N VAL A 805 5.55 -28.67 -11.78
CA VAL A 805 6.26 -27.47 -11.29
C VAL A 805 5.34 -26.26 -11.28
N VAL A 806 4.70 -25.95 -12.42
CA VAL A 806 3.82 -24.78 -12.54
C VAL A 806 2.64 -24.87 -11.57
N LYS A 807 1.97 -26.03 -11.51
CA LYS A 807 0.81 -26.22 -10.61
C LYS A 807 1.20 -26.07 -9.13
N SER A 808 2.32 -26.68 -8.73
CA SER A 808 2.79 -26.61 -7.34
C SER A 808 3.18 -25.18 -6.94
N LEU A 809 3.85 -24.43 -7.83
CA LEU A 809 4.25 -23.05 -7.54
C LEU A 809 3.06 -22.08 -7.54
N GLU A 810 2.09 -22.26 -8.43
CA GLU A 810 0.86 -21.44 -8.43
C GLU A 810 0.08 -21.63 -7.12
N GLU A 811 -0.12 -22.87 -6.67
CA GLU A 811 -0.76 -23.15 -5.37
C GLU A 811 0.07 -22.59 -4.20
N ALA A 812 1.39 -22.75 -4.21
CA ALA A 812 2.27 -22.19 -3.18
C ALA A 812 2.19 -20.66 -3.10
N ILE A 813 2.16 -19.96 -4.24
CA ILE A 813 2.02 -18.50 -4.31
C ILE A 813 0.69 -18.05 -3.70
N GLU A 814 -0.41 -18.74 -4.01
CA GLU A 814 -1.72 -18.43 -3.44
C GLU A 814 -1.71 -18.60 -1.92
N LEU A 815 -1.14 -19.70 -1.41
CA LEU A 815 -1.05 -19.97 0.03
C LEU A 815 -0.20 -18.93 0.76
N THR A 816 0.97 -18.56 0.20
CA THR A 816 1.84 -17.53 0.78
C THR A 816 1.12 -16.19 0.91
N ARG A 817 0.41 -15.75 -0.14
CA ARG A 817 -0.35 -14.49 -0.13
C ARG A 817 -1.54 -14.50 0.82
N LEU A 818 -2.15 -15.66 1.04
CA LEU A 818 -3.21 -15.80 2.03
C LEU A 818 -2.68 -15.62 3.46
N LEU A 819 -1.46 -16.08 3.74
CA LEU A 819 -0.83 -15.97 5.05
C LEU A 819 -0.28 -14.57 5.31
N ASN A 820 0.30 -13.95 4.29
CA ASN A 820 0.82 -12.59 4.33
C ASN A 820 0.48 -11.86 3.02
N PRO A 821 -0.55 -11.00 3.00
CA PRO A 821 -0.94 -10.24 1.80
C PRO A 821 0.16 -9.32 1.26
N ASP A 822 1.11 -8.93 2.10
CA ASP A 822 2.25 -8.09 1.72
C ASP A 822 3.43 -8.91 1.16
N ASP A 823 3.39 -10.25 1.28
CA ASP A 823 4.38 -11.15 0.68
C ASP A 823 4.07 -11.37 -0.81
N ASP A 824 4.99 -10.99 -1.68
CA ASP A 824 4.83 -11.10 -3.13
C ASP A 824 5.11 -12.51 -3.67
N ALA A 825 5.48 -13.45 -2.80
CA ALA A 825 5.92 -14.81 -3.12
C ALA A 825 7.14 -14.87 -4.04
N GLY A 826 8.01 -13.87 -3.95
CA GLY A 826 9.44 -14.07 -3.77
C GLY A 826 10.07 -15.22 -4.55
N HIS A 827 10.47 -16.16 -3.73
CA HIS A 827 11.15 -17.38 -4.09
C HIS A 827 10.36 -18.23 -5.10
N GLN A 828 9.05 -18.40 -4.93
CA GLN A 828 8.22 -19.23 -5.81
C GLN A 828 8.09 -18.64 -7.22
N ARG A 829 7.96 -17.31 -7.32
CA ARG A 829 7.87 -16.62 -8.62
C ARG A 829 9.14 -16.74 -9.45
N MET A 830 10.30 -16.74 -8.79
CA MET A 830 11.59 -16.98 -9.44
C MET A 830 11.61 -18.35 -10.13
N TYR A 831 11.30 -19.43 -9.39
CA TYR A 831 11.24 -20.78 -9.96
C TYR A 831 10.19 -20.91 -11.06
N LEU A 832 9.04 -20.24 -10.93
CA LEU A 832 7.98 -20.26 -11.92
C LEU A 832 8.43 -19.60 -13.23
N ALA A 833 9.17 -18.50 -13.15
CA ALA A 833 9.77 -17.87 -14.32
C ALA A 833 10.78 -18.80 -15.01
N THR A 834 11.64 -19.48 -14.25
CA THR A 834 12.57 -20.48 -14.80
C THR A 834 11.82 -21.61 -15.52
N ALA A 835 10.76 -22.16 -14.91
CA ALA A 835 9.94 -23.22 -15.51
C ALA A 835 9.25 -22.76 -16.81
N ARG A 836 8.67 -21.56 -16.82
CA ARG A 836 8.02 -20.97 -18.01
C ARG A 836 9.00 -20.76 -19.16
N SER A 837 10.23 -20.34 -18.85
CA SER A 837 11.29 -20.25 -19.87
C SER A 837 11.56 -21.61 -20.50
N ARG A 838 11.66 -22.68 -19.70
CA ARG A 838 11.85 -24.06 -20.19
C ARG A 838 10.68 -24.58 -21.04
N GLN A 839 9.48 -24.06 -20.82
CA GLN A 839 8.29 -24.34 -21.65
C GLN A 839 8.20 -23.45 -22.91
N GLY A 840 9.14 -22.53 -23.11
CA GLY A 840 9.23 -21.67 -24.29
C GLY A 840 8.74 -20.22 -24.12
N ASP A 841 8.22 -19.86 -22.95
CA ASP A 841 7.85 -18.46 -22.63
C ASP A 841 9.05 -17.68 -22.08
N VAL A 842 10.06 -17.49 -22.94
CA VAL A 842 11.32 -16.81 -22.60
C VAL A 842 11.11 -15.33 -22.30
N GLU A 843 10.26 -14.64 -23.07
CA GLU A 843 10.02 -13.21 -22.86
C GLU A 843 9.21 -12.93 -21.60
N GLY A 844 8.20 -13.76 -21.30
CA GLY A 844 7.45 -13.68 -20.04
C GLY A 844 8.34 -13.93 -18.83
N ALA A 845 9.16 -14.99 -18.86
CA ALA A 845 10.15 -15.26 -17.81
C ALA A 845 11.14 -14.10 -17.62
N ARG A 846 11.67 -13.55 -18.71
CA ARG A 846 12.60 -12.43 -18.67
C ARG A 846 11.97 -11.17 -18.08
N HIS A 847 10.71 -10.89 -18.40
CA HIS A 847 9.98 -9.76 -17.84
C HIS A 847 9.83 -9.89 -16.32
N GLU A 848 9.38 -11.05 -15.84
CA GLU A 848 9.20 -11.32 -14.41
C GLU A 848 10.53 -11.23 -13.63
N LEU A 849 11.59 -11.85 -14.13
CA LEU A 849 12.90 -11.81 -13.47
C LEU A 849 13.48 -10.38 -13.41
N ARG A 850 13.25 -9.54 -14.44
CA ARG A 850 13.65 -8.11 -14.40
C ARG A 850 12.92 -7.34 -13.31
N LEU A 851 11.60 -7.52 -13.21
CA LEU A 851 10.81 -6.88 -12.15
C LEU A 851 11.36 -7.24 -10.76
N MET A 852 11.73 -8.50 -10.54
CA MET A 852 12.30 -8.96 -9.28
C MET A 852 13.73 -8.44 -9.04
N ALA A 853 14.58 -8.39 -10.08
CA ALA A 853 15.97 -7.92 -9.98
C ALA A 853 16.11 -6.39 -9.78
N GLU A 854 15.15 -5.61 -10.28
CA GLU A 854 15.16 -4.14 -10.28
C GLU A 854 14.32 -3.51 -9.15
N SER A 855 13.47 -4.30 -8.50
CA SER A 855 12.59 -3.77 -7.45
C SER A 855 13.41 -3.36 -6.21
N ARG A 856 13.55 -2.05 -6.03
CA ARG A 856 13.93 -1.42 -4.75
C ARG A 856 12.73 -1.04 -3.89
N ARG A 857 11.52 -1.24 -4.41
CA ARG A 857 10.25 -0.77 -3.83
C ARG A 857 9.47 -1.86 -3.10
N ASN A 858 9.76 -3.12 -3.36
CA ASN A 858 9.14 -4.27 -2.71
C ASN A 858 10.18 -4.95 -1.82
N GLU A 859 9.75 -5.53 -0.71
CA GLU A 859 10.56 -6.20 0.32
C GLU A 859 11.19 -7.54 -0.17
N TRP A 860 11.55 -7.68 -1.46
CA TRP A 860 12.23 -8.88 -1.95
C TRP A 860 13.56 -9.01 -1.24
N SER A 861 13.84 -10.23 -0.77
CA SER A 861 15.12 -10.51 -0.13
C SER A 861 16.26 -10.30 -1.13
N ILE A 862 17.43 -9.90 -0.63
CA ILE A 862 18.65 -9.75 -1.44
C ILE A 862 18.96 -11.06 -2.20
N ARG A 863 18.61 -12.20 -1.59
CA ARG A 863 18.70 -13.54 -2.18
C ARG A 863 17.83 -13.67 -3.43
N ASP A 864 16.55 -13.32 -3.36
CA ASP A 864 15.62 -13.49 -4.49
C ASP A 864 15.99 -12.54 -5.65
N ALA A 865 16.49 -11.34 -5.34
CA ALA A 865 17.06 -10.43 -6.33
C ALA A 865 18.31 -11.00 -7.01
N ALA A 866 19.22 -11.62 -6.24
CA ALA A 866 20.42 -12.26 -6.79
C ALA A 866 20.08 -13.44 -7.71
N PHE A 867 19.16 -14.32 -7.30
CA PHE A 867 18.70 -15.43 -8.14
C PHE A 867 17.97 -14.96 -9.40
N SER A 868 17.21 -13.88 -9.31
CA SER A 868 16.56 -13.29 -10.48
C SER A 868 17.58 -12.79 -11.50
N ARG A 869 18.68 -12.18 -11.02
CA ARG A 869 19.80 -11.76 -11.88
C ARG A 869 20.56 -12.94 -12.49
N ILE A 870 20.77 -14.02 -11.73
CA ILE A 870 21.31 -15.26 -12.30
C ILE A 870 20.43 -15.74 -13.46
N GLY A 871 19.11 -15.81 -13.25
CA GLY A 871 18.17 -16.20 -14.29
C GLY A 871 18.22 -15.30 -15.53
N LEU A 872 18.29 -13.97 -15.36
CA LEU A 872 18.45 -13.04 -16.48
C LEU A 872 19.76 -13.25 -17.23
N GLY A 873 20.86 -13.48 -16.51
CA GLY A 873 22.15 -13.77 -17.10
C GLY A 873 22.14 -15.06 -17.91
N ASP A 874 21.49 -16.11 -17.41
CA ASP A 874 21.33 -17.38 -18.13
C ASP A 874 20.53 -17.17 -19.43
N LEU A 875 19.39 -16.46 -19.38
CA LEU A 875 18.59 -16.18 -20.58
C LEU A 875 19.34 -15.33 -21.62
N ALA A 876 20.21 -14.41 -21.18
CA ALA A 876 21.05 -13.60 -22.06
C ALA A 876 22.15 -14.44 -22.72
N ARG A 877 22.81 -15.29 -21.93
CA ARG A 877 23.86 -16.21 -22.42
C ARG A 877 23.31 -17.22 -23.43
N GLU A 878 22.12 -17.77 -23.19
CA GLU A 878 21.44 -18.71 -24.10
C GLU A 878 21.19 -18.11 -25.50
N VAL A 879 20.95 -16.80 -25.62
CA VAL A 879 20.77 -16.10 -26.90
C VAL A 879 22.04 -15.46 -27.46
N GLY A 880 23.18 -15.62 -26.77
CA GLY A 880 24.49 -15.10 -27.17
C GLY A 880 24.76 -13.64 -26.81
N ASP A 881 23.92 -13.01 -25.97
CA ASP A 881 24.17 -11.66 -25.45
C ASP A 881 25.10 -11.72 -24.22
N LEU A 882 26.40 -11.91 -24.49
CA LEU A 882 27.41 -12.09 -23.44
C LEU A 882 27.63 -10.82 -22.61
N VAL A 883 27.36 -9.64 -23.18
CA VAL A 883 27.50 -8.35 -22.47
C VAL A 883 26.43 -8.23 -21.40
N GLU A 884 25.17 -8.51 -21.75
CA GLU A 884 24.08 -8.51 -20.78
C GLU A 884 24.26 -9.64 -19.75
N ALA A 885 24.67 -10.84 -20.18
CA ALA A 885 24.94 -11.95 -19.27
C ALA A 885 25.98 -11.58 -18.19
N ARG A 886 27.09 -10.97 -18.62
CA ARG A 886 28.13 -10.44 -17.74
C ARG A 886 27.57 -9.46 -16.73
N PHE A 887 26.85 -8.45 -17.22
CA PHE A 887 26.28 -7.41 -16.37
C PHE A 887 25.39 -8.03 -15.27
N GLN A 888 24.51 -8.96 -15.64
CA GLN A 888 23.59 -9.59 -14.70
C GLN A 888 24.32 -10.46 -13.66
N TYR A 889 25.28 -11.29 -14.06
CA TYR A 889 26.04 -12.12 -13.11
C TYR A 889 26.92 -11.28 -12.18
N GLU A 890 27.54 -10.21 -12.66
CA GLU A 890 28.30 -9.28 -11.81
C GLU A 890 27.38 -8.58 -10.80
N GLN A 891 26.18 -8.16 -11.22
CA GLN A 891 25.19 -7.60 -10.29
C GLN A 891 24.67 -8.65 -9.30
N ALA A 892 24.59 -9.93 -9.67
CA ALA A 892 24.27 -11.01 -8.74
C ALA A 892 25.39 -11.20 -7.71
N ALA A 893 26.66 -11.16 -8.13
CA ALA A 893 27.82 -11.23 -7.24
C ALA A 893 27.79 -10.09 -6.21
N VAL A 894 27.58 -8.85 -6.66
CA VAL A 894 27.46 -7.69 -5.79
C VAL A 894 26.31 -7.85 -4.78
N ALA A 895 25.16 -8.38 -5.21
CA ALA A 895 24.03 -8.62 -4.30
C ALA A 895 24.36 -9.66 -3.24
N VAL A 896 24.97 -10.79 -3.63
CA VAL A 896 25.40 -11.84 -2.69
C VAL A 896 26.43 -11.28 -1.69
N ASP A 897 27.41 -10.52 -2.15
CA ASP A 897 28.44 -9.92 -1.29
C ASP A 897 27.87 -8.86 -0.33
N GLN A 898 26.85 -8.10 -0.75
CA GLN A 898 26.18 -7.08 0.07
C GLN A 898 25.15 -7.67 1.04
N SER A 899 24.71 -8.90 0.85
CA SER A 899 23.71 -9.54 1.70
C SER A 899 24.18 -9.76 3.14
N GLY A 900 25.50 -9.76 3.35
CA GLY A 900 26.21 -10.08 4.59
C GLY A 900 25.98 -11.52 5.11
N ILE A 901 24.92 -12.20 4.68
CA ILE A 901 24.77 -13.65 4.72
C ILE A 901 25.63 -14.22 3.59
N VAL A 902 26.95 -14.22 3.76
CA VAL A 902 27.83 -14.88 2.79
C VAL A 902 27.66 -16.38 2.96
N SER A 903 26.66 -16.92 2.27
CA SER A 903 26.42 -18.34 2.10
C SER A 903 27.37 -18.84 1.01
N PRO A 904 28.41 -19.64 1.34
CA PRO A 904 29.40 -20.11 0.36
C PRO A 904 28.77 -20.76 -0.88
N GLN A 905 27.63 -21.44 -0.71
CA GLN A 905 26.88 -22.05 -1.81
C GLN A 905 26.28 -21.03 -2.78
N PHE A 906 25.76 -19.88 -2.33
CA PHE A 906 25.25 -18.84 -3.25
C PHE A 906 26.37 -18.19 -4.06
N ARG A 907 27.52 -17.98 -3.42
CA ARG A 907 28.72 -17.52 -4.13
C ARG A 907 29.21 -18.56 -5.15
N ALA A 908 29.23 -19.84 -4.78
CA ALA A 908 29.58 -20.92 -5.70
C ALA A 908 28.67 -20.95 -6.94
N LEU A 909 27.36 -20.72 -6.78
CA LEU A 909 26.41 -20.63 -7.89
C LEU A 909 26.73 -19.46 -8.83
N VAL A 910 26.98 -18.25 -8.29
CA VAL A 910 27.35 -17.08 -9.11
C VAL A 910 28.67 -17.32 -9.85
N LEU A 911 29.68 -17.88 -9.17
CA LEU A 911 30.97 -18.22 -9.80
C LEU A 911 30.81 -19.27 -10.90
N THR A 912 29.91 -20.24 -10.73
CA THR A 912 29.59 -21.24 -11.76
C THR A 912 29.02 -20.57 -13.01
N CYS A 913 28.08 -19.64 -12.85
CA CYS A 913 27.52 -18.86 -13.95
C CYS A 913 28.56 -17.99 -14.66
N LEU A 914 29.43 -17.30 -13.90
CA LEU A 914 30.56 -16.54 -14.45
C LEU A 914 31.55 -17.45 -15.19
N GLY A 915 31.76 -18.67 -14.72
CA GLY A 915 32.59 -19.67 -15.40
C GLY A 915 32.00 -20.09 -16.74
N HIS A 916 30.69 -20.37 -16.82
CA HIS A 916 30.02 -20.68 -18.09
C HIS A 916 30.10 -19.51 -19.07
N LEU A 917 30.00 -18.27 -18.58
CA LEU A 917 30.22 -17.07 -19.38
C LEU A 917 31.67 -17.00 -19.91
N ALA A 918 32.67 -17.24 -19.06
CA ALA A 918 34.07 -17.22 -19.47
C ALA A 918 34.38 -18.27 -20.56
N VAL A 919 33.75 -19.46 -20.50
CA VAL A 919 33.82 -20.43 -21.59
C VAL A 919 33.22 -19.87 -22.89
N ALA A 920 32.06 -19.23 -22.82
CA ALA A 920 31.40 -18.64 -23.99
C ALA A 920 32.20 -17.50 -24.63
N GLU A 921 32.99 -16.76 -23.84
CA GLU A 921 33.91 -15.72 -24.31
C GLU A 921 35.26 -16.26 -24.80
N GLY A 922 35.55 -17.54 -24.55
CA GLY A 922 36.81 -18.19 -24.93
C GLY A 922 37.94 -18.06 -23.91
N ASP A 923 37.68 -17.57 -22.70
CA ASP A 923 38.66 -17.48 -21.61
C ASP A 923 38.63 -18.74 -20.73
N LEU A 924 39.29 -19.79 -21.23
CA LEU A 924 39.35 -21.09 -20.56
C LEU A 924 40.24 -21.12 -19.31
N GLU A 925 41.08 -20.11 -19.10
CA GLU A 925 41.90 -19.99 -17.90
C GLU A 925 41.05 -19.41 -16.76
N ALA A 926 40.32 -18.33 -17.04
CA ALA A 926 39.35 -17.77 -16.10
C ALA A 926 38.24 -18.78 -15.75
N ALA A 927 37.68 -19.48 -16.74
CA ALA A 927 36.64 -20.48 -16.50
C ALA A 927 37.09 -21.60 -15.55
N ALA A 928 38.31 -22.11 -15.71
CA ALA A 928 38.85 -23.15 -14.84
C ALA A 928 39.15 -22.64 -13.43
N SER A 929 39.67 -21.41 -13.30
CA SER A 929 39.88 -20.79 -11.99
C SER A 929 38.57 -20.61 -11.23
N LEU A 930 37.52 -20.15 -11.91
CA LEU A 930 36.19 -19.94 -11.33
C LEU A 930 35.55 -21.27 -10.93
N ALA A 931 35.70 -22.32 -11.75
CA ALA A 931 35.23 -23.67 -11.42
C ALA A 931 35.89 -24.22 -10.15
N ALA A 932 37.22 -24.08 -10.02
CA ALA A 932 37.97 -24.54 -8.85
C ALA A 932 37.57 -23.77 -7.57
N GLU A 933 37.40 -22.44 -7.65
CA GLU A 933 36.91 -21.64 -6.52
C GLU A 933 35.48 -22.05 -6.12
N ALA A 934 34.58 -22.19 -7.08
CA ALA A 934 33.21 -22.62 -6.85
C ALA A 934 33.14 -24.03 -6.22
N ALA A 935 33.97 -24.97 -6.70
CA ALA A 935 34.03 -26.32 -6.17
C ALA A 935 34.50 -26.35 -4.71
N GLY A 936 35.53 -25.56 -4.39
CA GLY A 936 36.02 -25.42 -3.01
C GLY A 936 34.98 -24.81 -2.06
N LEU A 937 34.21 -23.82 -2.53
CA LEU A 937 33.12 -23.24 -1.74
C LEU A 937 31.98 -24.24 -1.52
N ALA A 938 31.52 -24.92 -2.57
CA ALA A 938 30.45 -25.92 -2.48
C ALA A 938 30.82 -27.09 -1.54
N ASP A 939 32.07 -27.58 -1.61
CA ASP A 939 32.54 -28.66 -0.74
C ASP A 939 32.72 -28.21 0.71
N SER A 940 33.10 -26.95 0.96
CA SER A 940 33.27 -26.43 2.32
C SER A 940 31.98 -26.43 3.15
N VAL A 941 30.82 -26.33 2.48
CA VAL A 941 29.48 -26.44 3.08
C VAL A 941 28.77 -27.75 2.71
N ARG A 942 29.49 -28.67 2.05
CA ARG A 942 29.02 -30.00 1.64
C ARG A 942 27.74 -30.02 0.78
N ASP A 943 27.47 -28.94 0.05
CA ASP A 943 26.29 -28.82 -0.83
C ASP A 943 26.52 -29.60 -2.14
N ARG A 944 25.95 -30.81 -2.20
CA ARG A 944 26.14 -31.74 -3.33
C ARG A 944 25.39 -31.32 -4.59
N PRO A 945 24.14 -30.82 -4.53
CA PRO A 945 23.47 -30.24 -5.69
C PRO A 945 24.26 -29.10 -6.33
N VAL A 946 24.84 -28.19 -5.54
CA VAL A 946 25.67 -27.10 -6.06
C VAL A 946 26.99 -27.64 -6.64
N LEU A 947 27.67 -28.56 -5.95
CA LEU A 947 28.88 -29.19 -6.48
C LEU A 947 28.63 -29.91 -7.81
N ALA A 948 27.48 -30.55 -7.98
CA ALA A 948 27.08 -31.17 -9.24
C ALA A 948 26.95 -30.15 -10.38
N ARG A 949 26.43 -28.94 -10.10
CA ARG A 949 26.40 -27.82 -11.08
C ARG A 949 27.81 -27.34 -11.44
N VAL A 950 28.71 -27.23 -10.46
CA VAL A 950 30.14 -26.92 -10.74
C VAL A 950 30.76 -27.99 -11.64
N GLY A 951 30.43 -29.27 -11.43
CA GLY A 951 30.89 -30.36 -12.29
C GLY A 951 30.41 -30.25 -13.75
N VAL A 952 29.25 -29.64 -14.01
CA VAL A 952 28.78 -29.34 -15.38
C VAL A 952 29.65 -28.28 -16.04
N LEU A 953 30.02 -27.22 -15.31
CA LEU A 953 31.00 -26.24 -15.77
C LEU A 953 32.36 -26.89 -16.05
N ALA A 954 32.86 -27.72 -15.12
CA ALA A 954 34.12 -28.43 -15.31
C ALA A 954 34.08 -29.35 -16.55
N ALA A 955 32.95 -30.02 -16.80
CA ALA A 955 32.75 -30.82 -18.01
C ALA A 955 32.81 -29.95 -19.28
N GLU A 956 32.22 -28.76 -19.26
CA GLU A 956 32.29 -27.83 -20.38
C GLU A 956 33.74 -27.41 -20.68
N VAL A 957 34.48 -27.00 -19.64
CA VAL A 957 35.89 -26.59 -19.77
C VAL A 957 36.74 -27.71 -20.38
N GLU A 958 36.59 -28.96 -19.92
CA GLU A 958 37.32 -30.11 -20.46
C GLU A 958 36.91 -30.43 -21.90
N GLY A 959 35.63 -30.28 -22.24
CA GLY A 959 35.10 -30.47 -23.59
C GLY A 959 35.75 -29.50 -24.58
N VAL A 960 35.79 -28.21 -24.24
CA VAL A 960 36.39 -27.16 -25.10
C VAL A 960 37.91 -27.30 -25.19
N ARG A 961 38.57 -27.85 -24.16
CA ARG A 961 40.01 -28.22 -24.19
C ARG A 961 40.31 -29.45 -25.06
N GLY A 962 39.30 -30.10 -25.62
CA GLY A 962 39.43 -31.28 -26.48
C GLY A 962 39.48 -32.61 -25.73
N ASN A 963 39.20 -32.62 -24.42
CA ASN A 963 39.11 -33.85 -23.62
C ASN A 963 37.64 -34.31 -23.49
N ALA A 964 37.04 -34.67 -24.62
CA ALA A 964 35.62 -35.02 -24.68
C ALA A 964 35.25 -36.24 -23.79
N GLU A 965 36.13 -37.24 -23.66
CA GLU A 965 35.88 -38.36 -22.73
C GLU A 965 35.92 -37.93 -21.26
N GLY A 966 36.82 -37.00 -20.90
CA GLY A 966 36.88 -36.43 -19.55
C GLY A 966 35.63 -35.63 -19.21
N ALA A 967 35.15 -34.83 -20.16
CA ALA A 967 33.91 -34.09 -20.05
C ALA A 967 32.69 -35.00 -19.87
N ALA A 968 32.56 -36.07 -20.66
CA ALA A 968 31.48 -37.05 -20.51
C ALA A 968 31.52 -37.74 -19.14
N ARG A 969 32.72 -38.11 -18.65
CA ARG A 969 32.89 -38.64 -17.28
C ARG A 969 32.48 -37.65 -16.19
N LEU A 970 32.78 -36.35 -16.37
CA LEU A 970 32.37 -35.31 -15.42
C LEU A 970 30.85 -35.12 -15.40
N LEU A 971 30.17 -35.14 -16.55
CA LEU A 971 28.71 -35.12 -16.58
C LEU A 971 28.08 -36.32 -15.85
N GLY A 972 28.66 -37.52 -16.01
CA GLY A 972 28.22 -38.70 -15.26
C GLY A 972 28.50 -38.58 -13.75
N ALA A 973 29.65 -38.02 -13.35
CA ALA A 973 29.94 -37.77 -11.94
C ALA A 973 28.96 -36.73 -11.34
N SER A 974 28.62 -35.67 -12.08
CA SER A 974 27.58 -34.71 -11.69
C SER A 974 26.19 -35.36 -11.56
N GLU A 975 25.83 -36.30 -12.45
CA GLU A 975 24.62 -37.09 -12.30
C GLU A 975 24.65 -37.92 -11.01
N GLN A 976 25.78 -38.58 -10.70
CA GLN A 976 25.91 -39.34 -9.46
C GLN A 976 25.63 -38.45 -8.25
N LEU A 977 26.31 -37.30 -8.15
CA LEU A 977 26.20 -36.39 -7.01
C LEU A 977 24.78 -35.85 -6.82
N ARG A 978 24.06 -35.61 -7.92
CA ARG A 978 22.70 -35.09 -7.94
C ARG A 978 21.62 -36.17 -7.83
N GLY A 979 21.92 -37.40 -8.23
CA GLY A 979 20.96 -38.51 -8.34
C GLY A 979 20.09 -38.52 -9.58
N ALA A 980 20.29 -37.58 -10.52
CA ALA A 980 19.49 -37.46 -11.74
C ALA A 980 20.29 -36.81 -12.89
N PRO A 981 19.99 -37.18 -14.15
CA PRO A 981 20.76 -36.73 -15.32
C PRO A 981 20.60 -35.24 -15.63
N ASP A 982 19.55 -34.58 -15.12
CA ASP A 982 19.24 -33.15 -15.35
C ASP A 982 19.20 -32.78 -16.84
N ALA A 983 18.56 -33.65 -17.65
CA ALA A 983 18.57 -33.56 -19.11
C ALA A 983 17.87 -32.31 -19.68
N TYR A 984 17.08 -31.62 -18.86
CA TYR A 984 16.35 -30.40 -19.22
C TYR A 984 17.10 -29.12 -18.86
N ASN A 985 18.26 -29.24 -18.23
CA ASN A 985 19.19 -28.14 -18.08
C ASN A 985 19.88 -27.86 -19.44
N PRO A 986 19.84 -26.62 -19.96
CA PRO A 986 20.38 -26.27 -21.26
C PRO A 986 21.88 -26.51 -21.39
N ASP A 987 22.64 -26.29 -20.31
CA ASP A 987 24.07 -26.52 -20.34
C ASP A 987 24.36 -28.01 -20.42
N VAL A 988 23.70 -28.82 -19.59
CA VAL A 988 23.80 -30.30 -19.67
C VAL A 988 23.38 -30.80 -21.05
N PHE A 989 22.26 -30.32 -21.59
CA PHE A 989 21.74 -30.69 -22.90
C PHE A 989 22.74 -30.33 -24.01
N ARG A 990 23.20 -29.08 -24.07
CA ARG A 990 24.14 -28.57 -25.09
C ARG A 990 25.47 -29.31 -25.04
N ILE A 991 26.06 -29.46 -23.85
CA ILE A 991 27.34 -30.17 -23.68
C ILE A 991 27.16 -31.63 -24.11
N SER A 992 26.08 -32.29 -23.70
CA SER A 992 25.82 -33.68 -24.09
C SER A 992 25.65 -33.87 -25.60
N VAL A 993 25.00 -32.95 -26.30
CA VAL A 993 24.91 -32.97 -27.77
C VAL A 993 26.29 -32.83 -28.40
N GLN A 994 27.08 -31.83 -27.99
CA GLN A 994 28.43 -31.60 -28.52
C GLN A 994 29.37 -32.80 -28.28
N LEU A 995 29.28 -33.43 -27.11
CA LEU A 995 30.09 -34.60 -26.79
C LEU A 995 29.69 -35.83 -27.61
N ARG A 996 28.40 -36.05 -27.86
CA ARG A 996 27.92 -37.11 -28.76
C ARG A 996 28.37 -36.90 -30.20
N GLU A 997 28.36 -35.67 -30.68
CA GLU A 997 28.87 -35.32 -32.01
C GLU A 997 30.38 -35.57 -32.13
N THR A 998 31.13 -35.32 -31.05
CA THR A 998 32.60 -35.46 -31.04
C THR A 998 33.06 -36.91 -30.84
N LEU A 999 32.43 -37.66 -29.92
CA LEU A 999 32.84 -39.02 -29.53
C LEU A 999 32.08 -40.12 -30.29
N GLY A 1000 30.87 -39.83 -30.78
CA GLY A 1000 29.87 -40.82 -31.14
C GLY A 1000 29.09 -41.34 -29.92
N GLU A 1001 27.87 -41.84 -30.16
CA GLU A 1001 26.93 -42.23 -29.09
C GLU A 1001 27.49 -43.29 -28.15
N GLU A 1002 28.09 -44.36 -28.68
CA GLU A 1002 28.57 -45.49 -27.86
C GLU A 1002 29.73 -45.09 -26.92
N ALA A 1003 30.70 -44.33 -27.43
CA ALA A 1003 31.83 -43.85 -26.64
C ALA A 1003 31.41 -42.80 -25.61
N TYR A 1004 30.45 -41.92 -25.95
CA TYR A 1004 29.84 -41.00 -25.00
C TYR A 1004 29.16 -41.77 -23.86
N GLN A 1005 28.28 -42.73 -24.16
CA GLN A 1005 27.56 -43.51 -23.14
C GLN A 1005 28.52 -44.30 -22.24
N GLN A 1006 29.60 -44.85 -22.80
CA GLN A 1006 30.61 -45.54 -22.01
C GLN A 1006 31.35 -44.58 -21.07
N ALA A 1007 31.75 -43.40 -21.54
CA ALA A 1007 32.46 -42.42 -20.72
C ALA A 1007 31.54 -41.82 -19.66
N TYR A 1008 30.33 -41.44 -20.02
CA TYR A 1008 29.29 -40.96 -19.12
C TYR A 1008 28.96 -41.99 -18.04
N GLY A 1009 28.68 -43.23 -18.43
CA GLY A 1009 28.38 -44.33 -17.50
C GLY A 1009 29.52 -44.65 -16.53
N LYS A 1010 30.79 -44.44 -16.93
CA LYS A 1010 31.94 -44.56 -15.99
C LYS A 1010 31.91 -43.49 -14.89
N GLY A 1011 31.46 -42.29 -15.20
CA GLY A 1011 31.27 -41.22 -14.21
C GLY A 1011 30.08 -41.50 -13.31
N ALA A 1012 28.94 -41.88 -13.89
CA ALA A 1012 27.70 -42.17 -13.16
C ALA A 1012 27.83 -43.40 -12.22
N ALA A 1013 28.72 -44.35 -12.55
CA ALA A 1013 28.99 -45.52 -11.73
C ALA A 1013 30.03 -45.31 -10.62
N LEU A 1014 30.57 -44.09 -10.46
CA LEU A 1014 31.45 -43.77 -9.33
C LEU A 1014 30.70 -43.90 -8.01
N ASP A 1015 31.41 -44.25 -6.94
CA ASP A 1015 30.89 -43.98 -5.60
C ASP A 1015 30.95 -42.46 -5.32
N ARG A 1016 30.16 -42.00 -4.34
CA ARG A 1016 30.06 -40.57 -4.04
C ARG A 1016 31.41 -39.92 -3.72
N PRO A 1017 32.29 -40.49 -2.87
CA PRO A 1017 33.61 -39.91 -2.62
C PRO A 1017 34.46 -39.78 -3.89
N ALA A 1018 34.43 -40.77 -4.79
CA ALA A 1018 35.14 -40.68 -6.06
C ALA A 1018 34.50 -39.66 -7.02
N ALA A 1019 33.17 -39.50 -7.01
CA ALA A 1019 32.49 -38.47 -7.80
C ALA A 1019 32.82 -37.05 -7.30
N ILE A 1020 32.87 -36.84 -5.98
CA ILE A 1020 33.30 -35.57 -5.36
C ILE A 1020 34.75 -35.26 -5.79
N ASP A 1021 35.65 -36.22 -5.59
CA ASP A 1021 37.07 -36.07 -5.95
C ASP A 1021 37.27 -35.84 -7.45
N GLN A 1022 36.44 -36.47 -8.30
CA GLN A 1022 36.45 -36.26 -9.75
C GLN A 1022 36.10 -34.82 -10.13
N VAL A 1023 35.18 -34.17 -9.41
CA VAL A 1023 34.80 -32.76 -9.63
C VAL A 1023 35.84 -31.80 -9.03
N LEU A 1024 36.43 -32.13 -7.86
CA LEU A 1024 37.38 -31.25 -7.15
C LEU A 1024 38.80 -31.22 -7.76
N ARG A 1025 39.22 -32.25 -8.48
CA ARG A 1025 40.60 -32.37 -9.02
C ARG A 1025 40.87 -31.54 -10.29
N ARG A 1026 39.94 -30.69 -10.72
CA ARG A 1026 39.96 -29.99 -12.01
C ARG A 1026 39.69 -28.52 -11.84
#